data_AF-A4I1W7-F1
#
_entry.id   AF-A4I1W7-F1
#
_cell.length_a   1.000
_cell.length_b   1.000
_cell.length_c   1.000
_cell.angle_alpha   90.00
_cell.angle_beta   90.00
_cell.angle_gamma   90.00
#
_symmetry.space_group_name_H-M   'P 1'
#
loop_
_entity.id
_entity.type
_entity.pdbx_description
1 polymer ?
#
loop_
_entity_poly.entity_id
_entity_poly.type
_entity_poly.pdbx_seq_one_letter_code
_entity_poly.pdbx_strand_id
1 'polypeptide(L)'
;MSEASPPPVVATASSAVAPQPFGGAETSRKRRLKPISFHRMAMIQEEIARIDKHLEALEASESKVVDPDPVGQHNLTTEDVIDPVVLHMLTVELCQLAASGDAVGARILLTGGADPNSRDYDGRTLLHIACMNGRLSVVTVLLEFGADASLLDRDGNTPLEVAEENGFGDVAQLLSGYFDAEANAVPDSFTGKPPSFESTPVSMHQPDFSAVPQPMLGSLIVIMVGLPGRGKTYVAEQIRRYFQWNGLTCKIFSHQACRRRVERAMTDRADRGDDVSSPTGATELEFRISKELAHDLTTYICKTSGVAILDGTQTTHARRQYLLRAIRDTRLINMTRVVFVELVNNNKETIHRNILRAKEMFPNTPEDFVDRYYEVIKQHEAVYKTLNPLTDCDMPYIRIEDTQTYSLNMITGWMPSRLAFMLHNLSPTPMNLYLTRAGEYVDLLSDRIGGNSRLTERGRAYSRALFEYFQKEIPSTTALTVMTSCAKRCTQTVHYFAEESIKCQSTANPASGQEEGKPSLRCRVLYFPTLDDINHGDCEGQLLSDVLRTMPNTLQSMKADPYYTAWPNGECIHQVFNSRLEPHIHDIQASTTPVLVASHLHLLQGLYSYFVTDGDNIVAPQNAFQIDIPFEHVIKIRMVGLNRVAELIHLSDAVDAILRSDTELYT
;
A
#
# COMPACT_ATOMS: atom_id res chain seq x y z
N MET A 1 11.47 49.56 -35.12
CA MET A 1 12.91 49.26 -35.32
C MET A 1 13.14 47.87 -34.79
N SER A 2 13.40 46.80 -35.55
CA SER A 2 13.46 46.45 -36.98
C SER A 2 13.06 44.96 -37.01
N GLU A 3 12.10 44.54 -37.86
CA GLU A 3 12.33 43.64 -39.02
C GLU A 3 12.79 42.21 -38.64
N ALA A 4 12.28 41.09 -39.16
CA ALA A 4 11.50 40.80 -40.35
C ALA A 4 10.82 39.42 -40.21
N SER A 5 9.79 39.22 -41.04
CA SER A 5 8.95 38.03 -41.21
C SER A 5 9.45 37.13 -42.40
N PRO A 6 8.73 36.10 -42.88
CA PRO A 6 9.23 34.73 -43.12
C PRO A 6 9.33 34.36 -44.62
N PRO A 7 9.38 33.05 -44.99
CA PRO A 7 8.50 32.59 -46.08
C PRO A 7 7.96 31.14 -45.94
N PRO A 8 6.83 30.79 -46.60
CA PRO A 8 6.45 29.41 -46.91
C PRO A 8 6.45 29.10 -48.43
N VAL A 9 6.05 27.86 -48.78
CA VAL A 9 5.49 27.32 -50.07
C VAL A 9 6.33 26.26 -50.81
N VAL A 10 5.57 25.32 -51.43
CA VAL A 10 5.82 24.35 -52.54
C VAL A 10 5.92 22.88 -52.07
N ALA A 11 4.96 21.95 -52.17
CA ALA A 11 3.91 21.53 -53.13
C ALA A 11 4.38 20.60 -54.27
N THR A 12 3.97 19.31 -54.24
CA THR A 12 3.68 18.36 -55.37
C THR A 12 3.32 16.97 -54.77
N ALA A 13 2.47 16.06 -55.26
CA ALA A 13 1.20 15.96 -56.01
C ALA A 13 1.07 14.49 -56.52
N SER A 14 -0.17 14.00 -56.77
CA SER A 14 -0.58 12.76 -57.51
C SER A 14 -0.90 11.51 -56.66
N SER A 15 -2.00 10.74 -56.78
CA SER A 15 -3.25 10.67 -57.59
C SER A 15 -4.19 9.64 -56.90
N ALA A 16 -5.45 9.90 -56.51
CA ALA A 16 -6.73 9.95 -57.26
C ALA A 16 -7.37 8.58 -57.66
N VAL A 17 -8.72 8.53 -57.55
CA VAL A 17 -9.76 7.53 -58.01
C VAL A 17 -10.41 6.73 -56.84
N ALA A 18 -11.71 6.69 -56.54
CA ALA A 18 -12.96 7.38 -56.93
C ALA A 18 -14.09 7.00 -55.91
N PRO A 19 -15.26 7.71 -55.81
CA PRO A 19 -16.11 7.74 -54.60
C PRO A 19 -17.62 7.34 -54.73
N GLN A 20 -18.27 7.15 -53.55
CA GLN A 20 -19.72 7.32 -53.17
C GLN A 20 -20.73 6.17 -53.49
N PRO A 21 -21.94 6.08 -52.87
CA PRO A 21 -22.54 6.86 -51.75
C PRO A 21 -23.35 6.08 -50.65
N PHE A 22 -23.66 6.80 -49.54
CA PHE A 22 -24.83 6.77 -48.64
C PHE A 22 -25.32 5.48 -47.91
N GLY A 23 -25.23 5.52 -46.57
CA GLY A 23 -26.00 4.71 -45.62
C GLY A 23 -25.62 5.06 -44.17
N GLY A 24 -26.51 5.74 -43.44
CA GLY A 24 -26.20 6.38 -42.15
C GLY A 24 -26.15 5.46 -40.93
N ALA A 25 -25.36 5.87 -39.94
CA ALA A 25 -25.62 5.71 -38.50
C ALA A 25 -24.55 6.48 -37.71
N GLU A 26 -24.97 7.52 -37.01
CA GLU A 26 -24.18 8.25 -36.02
C GLU A 26 -23.77 7.31 -34.88
N THR A 27 -22.47 7.17 -34.58
CA THR A 27 -22.02 6.63 -33.30
C THR A 27 -20.89 7.47 -32.71
N SER A 28 -21.26 8.22 -31.68
CA SER A 28 -20.42 9.06 -30.85
C SER A 28 -19.28 8.24 -30.20
N ARG A 29 -18.06 8.77 -30.28
CA ARG A 29 -16.86 8.32 -29.55
C ARG A 29 -17.14 8.32 -28.03
N LYS A 30 -17.53 7.17 -27.48
CA LYS A 30 -17.52 6.92 -26.03
C LYS A 30 -16.13 6.50 -25.58
N ARG A 31 -15.55 7.29 -24.67
CA ARG A 31 -14.36 6.97 -23.88
C ARG A 31 -14.54 5.59 -23.23
N ARG A 32 -13.54 4.71 -23.40
CA ARG A 32 -13.45 3.42 -22.71
C ARG A 32 -13.43 3.65 -21.20
N LEU A 33 -14.57 3.46 -20.55
CA LEU A 33 -14.73 3.36 -19.10
C LEU A 33 -14.14 2.02 -18.64
N LYS A 34 -13.18 2.05 -17.72
CA LYS A 34 -12.75 0.87 -16.98
C LYS A 34 -13.83 0.50 -15.95
N PRO A 35 -14.27 -0.76 -15.83
CA PRO A 35 -15.62 -1.08 -15.36
C PRO A 35 -15.66 -1.98 -14.09
N ILE A 36 -16.86 -2.10 -13.49
CA ILE A 36 -17.41 -3.25 -12.73
C ILE A 36 -17.21 -3.40 -11.19
N SER A 37 -16.25 -2.80 -10.48
CA SER A 37 -16.18 -3.02 -9.01
C SER A 37 -17.22 -2.22 -8.18
N PHE A 38 -17.40 -0.93 -8.50
CA PHE A 38 -18.26 -0.04 -7.72
C PHE A 38 -19.76 -0.36 -7.81
N HIS A 39 -20.25 -0.77 -8.99
CA HIS A 39 -21.66 -1.08 -9.19
C HIS A 39 -22.05 -2.42 -8.54
N ARG A 40 -21.10 -3.38 -8.53
CA ARG A 40 -21.27 -4.67 -7.87
C ARG A 40 -21.30 -4.50 -6.36
N MET A 41 -20.43 -3.65 -5.80
CA MET A 41 -20.42 -3.33 -4.37
C MET A 41 -21.71 -2.61 -3.92
N ALA A 42 -22.23 -1.69 -4.73
CA ALA A 42 -23.50 -1.01 -4.45
C ALA A 42 -24.69 -1.98 -4.43
N MET A 43 -24.76 -2.92 -5.40
CA MET A 43 -25.80 -3.96 -5.39
C MET A 43 -25.67 -4.92 -4.21
N ILE A 44 -24.46 -5.29 -3.80
CA ILE A 44 -24.23 -6.13 -2.61
C ILE A 44 -24.71 -5.41 -1.35
N GLN A 45 -24.42 -4.12 -1.19
CA GLN A 45 -24.90 -3.34 -0.04
C GLN A 45 -26.43 -3.19 -0.01
N GLU A 46 -27.05 -3.02 -1.19
CA GLU A 46 -28.51 -2.96 -1.30
C GLU A 46 -29.18 -4.31 -0.97
N GLU A 47 -28.52 -5.42 -1.32
CA GLU A 47 -29.00 -6.77 -0.97
C GLU A 47 -28.84 -7.06 0.53
N ILE A 48 -27.71 -6.68 1.15
CA ILE A 48 -27.50 -6.80 2.60
C ILE A 48 -28.57 -5.99 3.36
N ALA A 49 -28.83 -4.74 2.97
CA ALA A 49 -29.87 -3.92 3.60
C ALA A 49 -31.28 -4.52 3.43
N ARG A 50 -31.54 -5.25 2.34
CA ARG A 50 -32.81 -5.95 2.11
C ARG A 50 -32.94 -7.19 2.99
N ILE A 51 -31.86 -7.93 3.21
CA ILE A 51 -31.79 -9.09 4.10
C ILE A 51 -31.98 -8.66 5.56
N ASP A 52 -31.30 -7.61 6.02
CA ASP A 52 -31.42 -7.09 7.38
C ASP A 52 -32.86 -6.67 7.69
N LYS A 53 -33.52 -5.98 6.76
CA LYS A 53 -34.94 -5.62 6.89
C LYS A 53 -35.87 -6.84 6.95
N HIS A 54 -35.52 -7.93 6.27
CA HIS A 54 -36.28 -9.17 6.30
C HIS A 54 -36.08 -9.92 7.63
N LEU A 55 -34.85 -9.94 8.15
CA LEU A 55 -34.52 -10.47 9.47
C LEU A 55 -35.25 -9.70 10.59
N GLU A 56 -35.24 -8.36 10.57
CA GLU A 56 -36.00 -7.54 11.53
C GLU A 56 -37.52 -7.82 11.46
N ALA A 57 -38.07 -8.08 10.27
CA ALA A 57 -39.47 -8.43 10.10
C ALA A 57 -39.79 -9.85 10.62
N LEU A 58 -38.87 -10.79 10.46
CA LEU A 58 -38.97 -12.15 10.99
C LEU A 58 -38.86 -12.17 12.51
N GLU A 59 -37.89 -11.47 13.10
CA GLU A 59 -37.74 -11.31 14.55
C GLU A 59 -38.96 -10.62 15.18
N ALA A 60 -39.53 -9.63 14.51
CA ALA A 60 -40.79 -9.00 14.92
C ALA A 60 -41.98 -9.98 14.88
N SER A 61 -41.96 -10.95 13.96
CA SER A 61 -42.99 -11.99 13.83
C SER A 61 -42.82 -13.18 14.79
N GLU A 62 -41.57 -13.51 15.15
CA GLU A 62 -41.19 -14.59 16.08
C GLU A 62 -41.39 -14.22 17.55
N SER A 63 -41.58 -12.93 17.87
CA SER A 63 -42.01 -12.48 19.21
C SER A 63 -43.44 -12.89 19.62
N LYS A 64 -44.14 -13.67 18.78
CA LYS A 64 -45.43 -14.29 19.08
C LYS A 64 -45.36 -15.80 18.83
N VAL A 65 -45.63 -16.56 19.89
CA VAL A 65 -45.90 -18.01 19.95
C VAL A 65 -44.72 -18.88 20.46
N VAL A 66 -45.10 -19.72 21.42
CA VAL A 66 -44.32 -20.53 22.36
C VAL A 66 -44.40 -22.00 21.91
N ASP A 67 -43.26 -22.68 21.79
CA ASP A 67 -42.92 -23.98 22.41
C ASP A 67 -41.73 -24.68 21.70
N PRO A 68 -40.80 -25.34 22.41
CA PRO A 68 -39.60 -25.96 21.84
C PRO A 68 -39.75 -27.49 21.70
N ASP A 69 -39.14 -28.10 20.68
CA ASP A 69 -38.67 -29.50 20.69
C ASP A 69 -37.81 -29.86 19.45
N PRO A 70 -37.01 -30.95 19.47
CA PRO A 70 -35.60 -30.89 19.10
C PRO A 70 -35.21 -31.54 17.75
N VAL A 71 -34.13 -30.98 17.19
CA VAL A 71 -33.12 -31.53 16.26
C VAL A 71 -33.54 -32.75 15.41
N GLY A 72 -33.82 -32.46 14.13
CA GLY A 72 -33.80 -33.43 13.02
C GLY A 72 -32.67 -33.08 12.04
N GLN A 73 -31.76 -34.03 11.85
CA GLN A 73 -30.67 -33.99 10.87
C GLN A 73 -31.21 -33.80 9.45
N HIS A 74 -30.69 -32.81 8.71
CA HIS A 74 -30.84 -32.76 7.26
C HIS A 74 -29.49 -32.52 6.58
N ASN A 75 -29.16 -33.50 5.74
CA ASN A 75 -28.08 -33.54 4.77
C ASN A 75 -28.04 -32.28 3.90
N LEU A 76 -26.85 -31.68 3.74
CA LEU A 76 -26.55 -30.67 2.74
C LEU A 76 -25.75 -31.32 1.62
N THR A 77 -26.45 -31.63 0.53
CA THR A 77 -25.88 -31.87 -0.79
C THR A 77 -26.13 -30.62 -1.62
N THR A 78 -25.09 -29.84 -1.92
CA THR A 78 -25.07 -28.88 -3.04
C THR A 78 -23.61 -28.56 -3.36
N GLU A 79 -23.22 -28.90 -4.59
CA GLU A 79 -21.93 -28.60 -5.21
C GLU A 79 -21.79 -27.09 -5.42
N ASP A 80 -20.92 -26.43 -4.66
CA ASP A 80 -20.52 -25.05 -4.91
C ASP A 80 -19.40 -25.02 -5.95
N VAL A 81 -19.77 -24.77 -7.20
CA VAL A 81 -18.82 -24.63 -8.33
C VAL A 81 -18.04 -23.32 -8.15
N ILE A 82 -16.78 -23.43 -7.74
CA ILE A 82 -15.82 -22.30 -7.68
C ILE A 82 -15.64 -21.72 -9.09
N ASP A 83 -15.72 -20.39 -9.23
CA ASP A 83 -15.57 -19.69 -10.51
C ASP A 83 -14.21 -20.06 -11.15
N PRO A 84 -14.16 -20.53 -12.42
CA PRO A 84 -12.92 -20.96 -13.08
C PRO A 84 -11.83 -19.86 -13.15
N VAL A 85 -12.21 -18.57 -13.06
CA VAL A 85 -11.25 -17.46 -12.97
C VAL A 85 -10.56 -17.43 -11.60
N VAL A 86 -11.31 -17.69 -10.53
CA VAL A 86 -10.79 -17.77 -9.15
C VAL A 86 -9.90 -19.00 -9.03
N LEU A 87 -10.31 -20.13 -9.61
CA LEU A 87 -9.50 -21.34 -9.67
C LEU A 87 -8.14 -21.07 -10.33
N HIS A 88 -8.12 -20.43 -11.50
CA HIS A 88 -6.88 -20.08 -12.20
C HIS A 88 -5.97 -19.14 -11.40
N MET A 89 -6.56 -18.15 -10.70
CA MET A 89 -5.83 -17.21 -9.87
C MET A 89 -5.20 -17.89 -8.64
N LEU A 90 -5.94 -18.80 -7.99
CA LEU A 90 -5.44 -19.65 -6.91
C LEU A 90 -4.30 -20.56 -7.39
N THR A 91 -4.42 -21.14 -8.58
CA THR A 91 -3.38 -21.98 -9.20
C THR A 91 -2.08 -21.20 -9.42
N VAL A 92 -2.15 -19.97 -9.96
CA VAL A 92 -0.96 -19.13 -10.21
C VAL A 92 -0.23 -18.79 -8.92
N GLU A 93 -0.96 -18.39 -7.88
CA GLU A 93 -0.42 -18.13 -6.55
C GLU A 93 0.23 -19.38 -5.95
N LEU A 94 -0.44 -20.54 -6.03
CA LEU A 94 0.10 -21.82 -5.53
C LEU A 94 1.39 -22.25 -6.27
N CYS A 95 1.48 -22.05 -7.59
CA CYS A 95 2.71 -22.30 -8.35
C CYS A 95 3.88 -21.43 -7.84
N GLN A 96 3.61 -20.17 -7.50
CA GLN A 96 4.63 -19.26 -6.96
C GLN A 96 5.08 -19.64 -5.54
N LEU A 97 4.17 -20.14 -4.72
CA LEU A 97 4.48 -20.67 -3.38
C LEU A 97 5.28 -21.97 -3.46
N ALA A 98 4.92 -22.87 -4.39
CA ALA A 98 5.64 -24.10 -4.69
C ALA A 98 7.08 -23.84 -5.18
N ALA A 99 7.30 -22.78 -5.97
CA ALA A 99 8.65 -22.40 -6.40
C ALA A 99 9.47 -21.70 -5.30
N SER A 100 8.83 -20.88 -4.46
CA SER A 100 9.50 -20.07 -3.43
C SER A 100 9.84 -20.83 -2.14
N GLY A 101 9.13 -21.93 -1.85
CA GLY A 101 9.33 -22.74 -0.63
C GLY A 101 8.45 -22.31 0.55
N ASP A 102 7.42 -21.50 0.33
CA ASP A 102 6.51 -21.02 1.37
C ASP A 102 5.44 -22.06 1.70
N ALA A 103 5.78 -22.96 2.62
CA ALA A 103 4.90 -24.01 3.12
C ALA A 103 3.67 -23.47 3.86
N VAL A 104 3.77 -22.29 4.48
CA VAL A 104 2.65 -21.68 5.21
C VAL A 104 1.63 -21.14 4.21
N GLY A 105 2.08 -20.39 3.22
CA GLY A 105 1.21 -19.90 2.15
C GLY A 105 0.55 -21.06 1.37
N ALA A 106 1.32 -22.10 1.02
CA ALA A 106 0.78 -23.27 0.32
C ALA A 106 -0.34 -23.95 1.14
N ARG A 107 -0.12 -24.13 2.45
CA ARG A 107 -1.12 -24.69 3.38
C ARG A 107 -2.38 -23.83 3.44
N ILE A 108 -2.25 -22.50 3.50
CA ILE A 108 -3.40 -21.58 3.52
C ILE A 108 -4.25 -21.73 2.26
N LEU A 109 -3.63 -21.77 1.07
CA LEU A 109 -4.38 -21.90 -0.19
C LEU A 109 -5.04 -23.27 -0.35
N LEU A 110 -4.35 -24.35 0.03
CA LEU A 110 -4.92 -25.71 0.00
C LEU A 110 -6.08 -25.87 0.99
N THR A 111 -5.96 -25.30 2.19
CA THR A 111 -7.07 -25.25 3.17
C THR A 111 -8.25 -24.42 2.64
N GLY A 112 -7.98 -23.43 1.79
CA GLY A 112 -8.98 -22.61 1.09
C GLY A 112 -9.66 -23.29 -0.11
N GLY A 113 -9.43 -24.59 -0.34
CA GLY A 113 -10.06 -25.36 -1.41
C GLY A 113 -9.34 -25.32 -2.76
N ALA A 114 -8.10 -24.85 -2.80
CA ALA A 114 -7.30 -24.94 -4.02
C ALA A 114 -6.92 -26.41 -4.33
N ASP A 115 -6.95 -26.78 -5.61
CA ASP A 115 -6.67 -28.14 -6.06
C ASP A 115 -5.15 -28.46 -5.97
N PRO A 116 -4.72 -29.42 -5.12
CA PRO A 116 -3.32 -29.83 -5.00
C PRO A 116 -2.74 -30.44 -6.28
N ASN A 117 -3.59 -30.85 -7.23
CA ASN A 117 -3.21 -31.45 -8.51
C ASN A 117 -3.25 -30.48 -9.69
N SER A 118 -3.39 -29.18 -9.40
CA SER A 118 -3.37 -28.12 -10.41
C SER A 118 -2.12 -28.18 -11.28
N ARG A 119 -2.27 -27.92 -12.58
CA ARG A 119 -1.20 -27.96 -13.58
C ARG A 119 -0.90 -26.59 -14.19
N ASP A 120 0.37 -26.31 -14.43
CA ASP A 120 0.82 -25.16 -15.20
C ASP A 120 0.66 -25.36 -16.71
N TYR A 121 1.09 -24.36 -17.50
CA TYR A 121 1.03 -24.41 -18.97
C TYR A 121 1.98 -25.44 -19.59
N ASP A 122 2.93 -26.01 -18.84
CA ASP A 122 3.83 -27.09 -19.24
C ASP A 122 3.33 -28.46 -18.74
N GLY A 123 2.13 -28.53 -18.16
CA GLY A 123 1.56 -29.76 -17.60
C GLY A 123 2.14 -30.17 -16.26
N ARG A 124 3.04 -29.36 -15.68
CA ARG A 124 3.67 -29.64 -14.39
C ARG A 124 2.67 -29.44 -13.26
N THR A 125 2.54 -30.42 -12.39
CA THR A 125 1.79 -30.27 -11.13
C THR A 125 2.57 -29.44 -10.12
N LEU A 126 1.91 -29.01 -9.05
CA LEU A 126 2.57 -28.33 -7.92
C LEU A 126 3.72 -29.15 -7.32
N LEU A 127 3.58 -30.47 -7.30
CA LEU A 127 4.63 -31.41 -6.91
C LEU A 127 5.86 -31.30 -7.83
N HIS A 128 5.69 -31.25 -9.15
CA HIS A 128 6.82 -31.05 -10.09
C HIS A 128 7.53 -29.72 -9.81
N ILE A 129 6.80 -28.64 -9.59
CA ILE A 129 7.38 -27.31 -9.33
C ILE A 129 8.17 -27.32 -8.01
N ALA A 130 7.63 -27.93 -6.96
CA ALA A 130 8.31 -28.07 -5.68
C ALA A 130 9.56 -28.96 -5.77
N CYS A 131 9.50 -30.06 -6.53
CA CYS A 131 10.61 -30.98 -6.77
C CYS A 131 11.72 -30.32 -7.60
N MET A 132 11.37 -29.63 -8.69
CA MET A 132 12.31 -28.89 -9.54
C MET A 132 13.07 -27.78 -8.79
N ASN A 133 12.51 -27.28 -7.68
CA ASN A 133 13.11 -26.23 -6.83
C ASN A 133 13.64 -26.75 -5.47
N GLY A 134 13.60 -28.06 -5.21
CA GLY A 134 14.10 -28.64 -3.96
C GLY A 134 13.36 -28.18 -2.70
N ARG A 135 12.05 -27.95 -2.78
CA ARG A 135 11.24 -27.39 -1.68
C ARG A 135 10.63 -28.48 -0.81
N LEU A 136 11.47 -29.14 -0.01
CA LEU A 136 11.06 -30.27 0.85
C LEU A 136 9.85 -29.96 1.75
N SER A 137 9.78 -28.76 2.34
CA SER A 137 8.67 -28.30 3.18
C SER A 137 7.34 -28.15 2.43
N VAL A 138 7.38 -27.79 1.15
CA VAL A 138 6.18 -27.66 0.32
C VAL A 138 5.75 -29.02 -0.22
N VAL A 139 6.70 -29.90 -0.56
CA VAL A 139 6.41 -31.29 -0.94
C VAL A 139 5.66 -32.01 0.17
N THR A 140 6.06 -31.83 1.43
CA THR A 140 5.34 -32.40 2.59
C THR A 140 3.92 -31.88 2.69
N VAL A 141 3.72 -30.56 2.57
CA VAL A 141 2.38 -29.95 2.60
C VAL A 141 1.51 -30.47 1.46
N LEU A 142 2.03 -30.57 0.24
CA LEU A 142 1.26 -31.04 -0.91
C LEU A 142 0.81 -32.49 -0.75
N LEU A 143 1.70 -33.37 -0.27
CA LEU A 143 1.37 -34.77 0.02
C LEU A 143 0.35 -34.91 1.16
N GLU A 144 0.46 -34.09 2.22
CA GLU A 144 -0.53 -34.02 3.31
C GLU A 144 -1.94 -33.67 2.81
N PHE A 145 -2.05 -32.89 1.73
CA PHE A 145 -3.31 -32.50 1.11
C PHE A 145 -3.73 -33.40 -0.07
N GLY A 146 -3.08 -34.55 -0.25
CA GLY A 146 -3.48 -35.53 -1.26
C GLY A 146 -3.04 -35.20 -2.69
N ALA A 147 -1.91 -34.51 -2.86
CA ALA A 147 -1.30 -34.35 -4.18
C ALA A 147 -0.86 -35.71 -4.76
N ASP A 148 -1.26 -35.98 -5.98
CA ASP A 148 -0.99 -37.23 -6.69
C ASP A 148 0.40 -37.20 -7.31
N ALA A 149 1.30 -37.99 -6.72
CA ALA A 149 2.69 -38.12 -7.14
C ALA A 149 2.86 -38.97 -8.42
N SER A 150 1.80 -39.58 -8.95
CA SER A 150 1.83 -40.36 -10.19
C SER A 150 1.58 -39.54 -11.47
N LEU A 151 1.14 -38.28 -11.32
CA LEU A 151 0.83 -37.42 -12.45
C LEU A 151 2.08 -37.08 -13.25
N LEU A 152 1.97 -37.10 -14.58
CA LEU A 152 3.04 -36.79 -15.52
C LEU A 152 2.99 -35.34 -16.00
N ASP A 153 4.16 -34.73 -16.22
CA ASP A 153 4.29 -33.49 -16.97
C ASP A 153 4.25 -33.72 -18.50
N ARG A 154 4.47 -32.67 -19.31
CA ARG A 154 4.50 -32.80 -20.78
C ARG A 154 5.68 -33.58 -21.34
N ASP A 155 6.78 -33.66 -20.59
CA ASP A 155 7.97 -34.41 -20.98
C ASP A 155 7.85 -35.89 -20.59
N GLY A 156 6.76 -36.27 -19.92
CA GLY A 156 6.45 -37.63 -19.50
C GLY A 156 7.13 -38.01 -18.19
N ASN A 157 7.65 -37.02 -17.44
CA ASN A 157 8.33 -37.23 -16.18
C ASN A 157 7.34 -37.20 -15.02
N THR A 158 7.64 -37.97 -13.98
CA THR A 158 7.02 -37.93 -12.65
C THR A 158 7.73 -36.90 -11.76
N PRO A 159 7.10 -36.42 -10.67
CA PRO A 159 7.76 -35.55 -9.68
C PRO A 159 9.04 -36.16 -9.08
N LEU A 160 9.08 -37.50 -8.94
CA LEU A 160 10.26 -38.24 -8.49
C LEU A 160 11.41 -38.11 -9.48
N GLU A 161 11.16 -38.36 -10.78
CA GLU A 161 12.17 -38.22 -11.83
C GLU A 161 12.69 -36.78 -11.93
N VAL A 162 11.82 -35.79 -11.76
CA VAL A 162 12.22 -34.37 -11.71
C VAL A 162 13.10 -34.06 -10.50
N ALA A 163 12.82 -34.65 -9.32
CA ALA A 163 13.66 -34.49 -8.14
C ALA A 163 15.05 -35.13 -8.32
N GLU A 164 15.10 -36.30 -8.96
CA GLU A 164 16.33 -37.02 -9.28
C GLU A 164 17.18 -36.29 -10.34
N GLU A 165 16.57 -35.82 -11.44
CA GLU A 165 17.27 -35.05 -12.49
C GLU A 165 17.88 -33.75 -11.96
N ASN A 166 17.19 -33.07 -11.04
CA ASN A 166 17.68 -31.81 -10.44
C ASN A 166 18.60 -32.02 -9.23
N GLY A 167 18.83 -33.26 -8.78
CA GLY A 167 19.78 -33.59 -7.72
C GLY A 167 19.31 -33.32 -6.29
N PHE A 168 17.99 -33.29 -6.04
CA PHE A 168 17.41 -33.08 -4.69
C PHE A 168 17.13 -34.41 -4.00
N GLY A 169 18.19 -35.07 -3.50
CA GLY A 169 18.11 -36.42 -2.92
C GLY A 169 17.26 -36.56 -1.66
N ASP A 170 17.10 -35.49 -0.88
CA ASP A 170 16.21 -35.43 0.30
C ASP A 170 14.73 -35.45 -0.09
N VAL A 171 14.37 -34.72 -1.15
CA VAL A 171 13.03 -34.73 -1.75
C VAL A 171 12.73 -36.09 -2.41
N ALA A 172 13.70 -36.64 -3.15
CA ALA A 172 13.56 -37.95 -3.79
C ALA A 172 13.37 -39.08 -2.75
N GLN A 173 14.10 -39.06 -1.63
CA GLN A 173 13.89 -39.99 -0.52
C GLN A 173 12.47 -39.90 0.06
N LEU A 174 11.96 -38.68 0.22
CA LEU A 174 10.62 -38.46 0.78
C LEU A 174 9.53 -39.03 -0.14
N LEU A 175 9.65 -38.82 -1.45
CA LEU A 175 8.72 -39.36 -2.46
C LEU A 175 8.81 -40.88 -2.60
N SER A 176 10.02 -41.45 -2.62
CA SER A 176 10.21 -42.92 -2.67
C SER A 176 9.57 -43.61 -1.47
N GLY A 177 9.72 -43.05 -0.27
CA GLY A 177 9.09 -43.58 0.94
C GLY A 177 7.55 -43.48 0.92
N TYR A 178 6.99 -42.57 0.13
CA TYR A 178 5.55 -42.42 -0.05
C TYR A 178 4.98 -43.55 -0.93
N PHE A 179 5.67 -43.97 -1.99
CA PHE A 179 5.26 -45.07 -2.86
C PHE A 179 5.34 -46.45 -2.17
N ASP A 180 6.30 -46.65 -1.27
CA ASP A 180 6.45 -47.91 -0.51
C ASP A 180 5.33 -48.10 0.54
N ALA A 181 4.69 -47.01 0.99
CA ALA A 181 3.60 -47.04 1.95
C ALA A 181 2.24 -47.39 1.30
N GLU A 182 1.99 -46.99 0.05
CA GLU A 182 0.75 -47.29 -0.67
C GLU A 182 0.69 -48.72 -1.23
N ALA A 183 1.83 -49.36 -1.49
CA ALA A 183 1.90 -50.72 -2.04
C ALA A 183 1.51 -51.84 -1.05
N ASN A 184 1.28 -51.54 0.23
CA ASN A 184 1.09 -52.54 1.29
C ASN A 184 -0.28 -52.52 2.01
N ALA A 185 -1.29 -51.80 1.52
CA ALA A 185 -2.61 -51.75 2.17
C ALA A 185 -3.69 -52.56 1.43
N VAL A 186 -3.85 -53.83 1.81
CA VAL A 186 -4.96 -54.72 1.41
C VAL A 186 -6.24 -54.31 2.16
N PRO A 187 -7.43 -54.29 1.53
CA PRO A 187 -8.64 -53.73 2.13
C PRO A 187 -9.37 -54.79 2.96
N ASP A 188 -9.23 -54.79 4.28
CA ASP A 188 -10.02 -55.67 5.14
C ASP A 188 -10.68 -54.95 6.32
N SER A 189 -12.01 -54.92 6.22
CA SER A 189 -13.03 -55.08 7.27
C SER A 189 -12.65 -54.81 8.74
N PHE A 190 -13.40 -53.88 9.32
CA PHE A 190 -14.01 -53.90 10.65
C PHE A 190 -13.47 -54.92 11.68
N THR A 191 -12.91 -54.39 12.77
CA THR A 191 -12.69 -54.95 14.13
C THR A 191 -11.24 -55.10 14.56
N GLY A 192 -10.89 -54.41 15.66
CA GLY A 192 -9.70 -54.70 16.46
C GLY A 192 -8.96 -53.46 16.98
N LYS A 193 -9.21 -53.07 18.25
CA LYS A 193 -8.46 -52.07 19.03
C LYS A 193 -6.93 -52.30 18.96
N PRO A 194 -6.10 -51.24 18.93
CA PRO A 194 -5.27 -50.88 20.11
C PRO A 194 -4.86 -49.37 20.13
N PRO A 195 -3.93 -48.89 20.99
CA PRO A 195 -3.77 -49.01 22.44
C PRO A 195 -3.94 -47.64 23.16
N SER A 196 -4.03 -47.68 24.48
CA SER A 196 -4.12 -46.53 25.37
C SER A 196 -2.86 -45.65 25.36
N PHE A 197 -2.97 -44.40 24.91
CA PHE A 197 -2.09 -43.30 25.35
C PHE A 197 -2.90 -42.01 25.52
N GLU A 198 -2.94 -41.62 26.79
CA GLU A 198 -3.24 -40.35 27.45
C GLU A 198 -3.82 -39.17 26.64
N SER A 199 -4.92 -38.69 27.21
CA SER A 199 -5.72 -37.50 26.93
C SER A 199 -4.97 -36.20 26.56
N THR A 200 -5.25 -35.68 25.36
CA THR A 200 -5.37 -34.24 25.09
C THR A 200 -6.52 -34.01 24.10
N PRO A 201 -7.45 -33.07 24.37
CA PRO A 201 -8.70 -32.99 23.62
C PRO A 201 -8.48 -32.40 22.22
N VAL A 202 -9.14 -33.07 21.28
CA VAL A 202 -9.53 -32.66 19.92
C VAL A 202 -9.80 -31.17 19.81
N SER A 203 -9.14 -30.48 18.87
CA SER A 203 -9.57 -29.17 18.38
C SER A 203 -9.67 -29.22 16.86
N MET A 204 -10.88 -28.98 16.35
CA MET A 204 -11.19 -28.86 14.93
C MET A 204 -10.46 -27.63 14.38
N HIS A 205 -9.55 -27.82 13.42
CA HIS A 205 -8.81 -26.73 12.79
C HIS A 205 -9.70 -25.93 11.82
N GLN A 206 -10.45 -24.97 12.35
CA GLN A 206 -10.81 -23.76 11.60
C GLN A 206 -9.54 -22.93 11.34
N PRO A 207 -9.43 -22.23 10.20
CA PRO A 207 -8.29 -21.35 9.95
C PRO A 207 -8.32 -20.20 10.97
N ASP A 208 -7.24 -20.09 11.73
CA ASP A 208 -7.07 -19.05 12.73
C ASP A 208 -6.74 -17.73 12.03
N PHE A 209 -7.76 -16.90 11.77
CA PHE A 209 -7.58 -15.53 11.25
C PHE A 209 -6.95 -14.59 12.30
N SER A 210 -6.64 -15.06 13.52
CA SER A 210 -5.96 -14.27 14.54
C SER A 210 -4.45 -14.10 14.32
N ALA A 211 -3.86 -14.77 13.31
CA ALA A 211 -2.45 -14.61 13.00
C ALA A 211 -2.14 -13.14 12.65
N VAL A 212 -1.52 -12.43 13.61
CA VAL A 212 -1.06 -11.06 13.45
C VAL A 212 -0.16 -10.99 12.21
N PRO A 213 -0.42 -10.09 11.24
CA PRO A 213 0.41 -9.92 10.05
C PRO A 213 1.88 -9.82 10.44
N GLN A 214 2.73 -10.62 9.80
CA GLN A 214 4.16 -10.53 10.07
C GLN A 214 4.69 -9.20 9.50
N PRO A 215 5.58 -8.50 10.21
CA PRO A 215 6.20 -7.29 9.70
C PRO A 215 6.96 -7.57 8.39
N MET A 216 7.08 -6.56 7.53
CA MET A 216 7.84 -6.67 6.29
C MET A 216 9.30 -7.05 6.60
N LEU A 217 9.81 -8.14 6.00
CA LEU A 217 11.16 -8.65 6.22
C LEU A 217 11.91 -8.75 4.89
N GLY A 218 13.01 -8.01 4.72
CA GLY A 218 13.84 -8.18 3.54
C GLY A 218 14.77 -7.01 3.26
N SER A 219 15.77 -7.31 2.44
CA SER A 219 16.81 -6.37 2.05
C SER A 219 16.54 -5.76 0.67
N LEU A 220 16.67 -4.43 0.55
CA LEU A 220 16.51 -3.70 -0.71
C LEU A 220 17.51 -2.53 -0.80
N ILE A 221 18.24 -2.44 -1.91
CA ILE A 221 19.00 -1.23 -2.26
C ILE A 221 18.20 -0.47 -3.33
N VAL A 222 17.92 0.80 -3.06
CA VAL A 222 17.33 1.72 -4.04
C VAL A 222 18.36 2.76 -4.45
N ILE A 223 18.62 2.90 -5.75
CA ILE A 223 19.58 3.87 -6.29
C ILE A 223 18.83 4.94 -7.08
N MET A 224 18.81 6.17 -6.57
CA MET A 224 18.16 7.27 -7.27
C MET A 224 18.96 7.69 -8.51
N VAL A 225 18.26 8.01 -9.60
CA VAL A 225 18.85 8.47 -10.86
C VAL A 225 18.07 9.69 -11.36
N GLY A 226 18.79 10.67 -11.91
CA GLY A 226 18.19 11.82 -12.59
C GLY A 226 18.88 13.14 -12.29
N LEU A 227 18.59 14.13 -13.13
CA LEU A 227 19.17 15.47 -13.02
C LEU A 227 18.83 16.16 -11.67
N PRO A 228 19.63 17.14 -11.22
CA PRO A 228 19.27 18.02 -10.11
C PRO A 228 17.90 18.71 -10.34
N GLY A 229 17.19 19.04 -9.26
CA GLY A 229 15.86 19.70 -9.34
C GLY A 229 14.67 18.81 -9.77
N ARG A 230 14.88 17.51 -10.05
CA ARG A 230 13.81 16.61 -10.51
C ARG A 230 13.02 15.88 -9.40
N GLY A 231 13.29 16.18 -8.13
CA GLY A 231 12.54 15.64 -6.98
C GLY A 231 13.11 14.35 -6.35
N LYS A 232 14.34 13.94 -6.71
CA LYS A 232 14.98 12.71 -6.19
C LYS A 232 14.98 12.62 -4.66
N THR A 233 15.46 13.66 -3.99
CA THR A 233 15.52 13.69 -2.52
C THR A 233 14.13 13.58 -1.89
N TYR A 234 13.11 14.22 -2.48
CA TYR A 234 11.72 14.07 -2.03
C TYR A 234 11.26 12.61 -2.19
N VAL A 235 11.46 12.00 -3.36
CA VAL A 235 11.07 10.60 -3.59
C VAL A 235 11.82 9.63 -2.67
N ALA A 236 13.13 9.82 -2.48
CA ALA A 236 13.94 9.04 -1.54
C ALA A 236 13.38 9.09 -0.12
N GLU A 237 12.93 10.27 0.31
CA GLU A 237 12.33 10.49 1.62
C GLU A 237 10.95 9.82 1.75
N GLN A 238 10.15 9.80 0.68
CA GLN A 238 8.88 9.05 0.66
C GLN A 238 9.11 7.53 0.66
N ILE A 239 10.14 7.03 -0.04
CA ILE A 239 10.53 5.61 0.01
C ILE A 239 10.94 5.22 1.44
N ARG A 240 11.80 6.03 2.08
CA ARG A 240 12.20 5.84 3.48
C ARG A 240 10.98 5.77 4.38
N ARG A 241 10.06 6.74 4.26
CA ARG A 241 8.83 6.79 5.04
C ARG A 241 7.97 5.55 4.88
N TYR A 242 7.74 5.16 3.64
CA TYR A 242 6.89 4.04 3.33
C TYR A 242 7.41 2.72 3.95
N PHE A 243 8.67 2.38 3.71
CA PHE A 243 9.23 1.14 4.25
C PHE A 243 9.43 1.20 5.77
N GLN A 244 9.80 2.36 6.32
CA GLN A 244 9.97 2.53 7.76
C GLN A 244 8.66 2.42 8.53
N TRP A 245 7.57 2.96 7.98
CA TRP A 245 6.24 2.81 8.57
C TRP A 245 5.73 1.36 8.51
N ASN A 246 6.17 0.58 7.52
CA ASN A 246 5.89 -0.87 7.46
C ASN A 246 6.85 -1.73 8.30
N GLY A 247 7.66 -1.13 9.18
CA GLY A 247 8.51 -1.83 10.15
C GLY A 247 9.95 -2.12 9.69
N LEU A 248 10.36 -1.69 8.50
CA LEU A 248 11.74 -1.90 8.01
C LEU A 248 12.67 -0.77 8.42
N THR A 249 13.89 -1.11 8.80
CA THR A 249 14.94 -0.11 9.02
C THR A 249 15.34 0.54 7.69
N CYS A 250 15.35 1.86 7.62
CA CYS A 250 15.67 2.57 6.37
C CYS A 250 16.74 3.64 6.60
N LYS A 251 17.70 3.75 5.66
CA LYS A 251 18.72 4.81 5.70
C LYS A 251 18.99 5.39 4.32
N ILE A 252 19.01 6.72 4.25
CA ILE A 252 19.42 7.46 3.05
C ILE A 252 20.91 7.74 3.11
N PHE A 253 21.62 7.37 2.06
CA PHE A 253 23.03 7.62 1.82
C PHE A 253 23.16 8.71 0.77
N SER A 254 24.02 9.69 1.02
CA SER A 254 24.27 10.77 0.06
C SER A 254 25.54 10.49 -0.73
N HIS A 255 25.43 10.44 -2.06
CA HIS A 255 26.59 10.35 -2.93
C HIS A 255 27.57 11.51 -2.69
N GLN A 256 27.06 12.74 -2.50
CA GLN A 256 27.89 13.92 -2.27
C GLN A 256 28.57 13.91 -0.90
N ALA A 257 27.96 13.32 0.12
CA ALA A 257 28.62 13.11 1.41
C ALA A 257 29.77 12.11 1.27
N CYS A 258 29.54 10.98 0.58
CA CYS A 258 30.60 10.00 0.35
C CYS A 258 31.76 10.58 -0.47
N ARG A 259 31.46 11.27 -1.57
CA ARG A 259 32.46 11.96 -2.39
C ARG A 259 33.36 12.88 -1.55
N ARG A 260 32.77 13.74 -0.72
CA ARG A 260 33.52 14.63 0.18
C ARG A 260 34.41 13.88 1.17
N ARG A 261 33.97 12.73 1.70
CA ARG A 261 34.79 11.90 2.59
C ARG A 261 35.98 11.29 1.84
N VAL A 262 35.76 10.76 0.63
CA VAL A 262 36.81 10.16 -0.20
C VAL A 262 37.83 11.20 -0.63
N GLU A 263 37.39 12.38 -1.07
CA GLU A 263 38.27 13.49 -1.45
C GLU A 263 39.16 13.93 -0.27
N ARG A 264 38.59 14.10 0.93
CA ARG A 264 39.39 14.40 2.14
C ARG A 264 40.40 13.30 2.49
N ALA A 265 40.00 12.04 2.39
CA ALA A 265 40.91 10.92 2.69
C ALA A 265 42.07 10.85 1.68
N MET A 266 41.87 11.29 0.44
CA MET A 266 42.94 11.40 -0.55
C MET A 266 43.87 12.57 -0.27
N THR A 267 43.35 13.74 0.12
CA THR A 267 44.19 14.90 0.49
C THR A 267 45.04 14.60 1.72
N ASP A 268 44.45 13.99 2.74
CA ASP A 268 45.16 13.66 3.99
C ASP A 268 46.29 12.63 3.78
N ARG A 269 46.17 11.75 2.77
CA ARG A 269 47.24 10.80 2.40
C ARG A 269 48.36 11.48 1.62
N ALA A 270 48.02 12.40 0.72
CA ALA A 270 49.00 13.21 0.01
C ALA A 270 49.84 14.05 1.01
N ASP A 271 49.21 14.59 2.05
CA ASP A 271 49.89 15.37 3.09
C ASP A 271 50.80 14.53 3.99
N ARG A 272 50.55 13.21 4.13
CA ARG A 272 51.38 12.29 4.93
C ARG A 272 52.63 11.78 4.21
N GLY A 273 52.86 12.19 2.97
CA GLY A 273 54.06 11.81 2.21
C GLY A 273 54.08 10.33 1.79
N ASP A 274 52.94 9.66 1.77
CA ASP A 274 52.83 8.36 1.09
C ASP A 274 52.99 8.64 -0.41
N ASP A 275 54.07 8.12 -1.02
CA ASP A 275 54.37 8.16 -2.46
C ASP A 275 53.23 7.52 -3.26
N VAL A 276 52.17 8.29 -3.50
CA VAL A 276 51.07 7.94 -4.39
C VAL A 276 51.04 9.00 -5.46
N SER A 277 51.41 8.58 -6.66
CA SER A 277 51.17 9.28 -7.92
C SER A 277 49.89 10.12 -7.85
N SER A 278 50.00 11.43 -8.12
CA SER A 278 48.88 12.39 -8.15
C SER A 278 47.61 11.74 -8.69
N PRO A 279 46.40 12.03 -8.17
CA PRO A 279 45.19 11.29 -8.51
C PRO A 279 45.04 11.18 -10.02
N THR A 280 45.36 10.01 -10.56
CA THR A 280 45.38 9.73 -11.99
C THR A 280 43.94 9.58 -12.45
N GLY A 281 43.32 10.73 -12.72
CA GLY A 281 42.07 10.88 -13.46
C GLY A 281 40.78 10.83 -12.62
N ALA A 282 39.76 11.57 -13.09
CA ALA A 282 38.41 11.57 -12.54
C ALA A 282 37.81 10.15 -12.44
N THR A 283 38.24 9.23 -13.30
CA THR A 283 37.81 7.82 -13.32
C THR A 283 38.22 7.06 -12.05
N GLU A 284 39.45 7.25 -11.56
CA GLU A 284 39.93 6.59 -10.34
C GLU A 284 39.17 7.08 -9.12
N LEU A 285 38.89 8.39 -9.06
CA LEU A 285 38.07 8.97 -7.99
C LEU A 285 36.66 8.37 -7.98
N GLU A 286 35.99 8.27 -9.14
CA GLU A 286 34.67 7.67 -9.27
C GLU A 286 34.66 6.18 -8.90
N PHE A 287 35.73 5.45 -9.23
CA PHE A 287 35.89 4.05 -8.85
C PHE A 287 35.98 3.88 -7.33
N ARG A 288 36.79 4.70 -6.64
CA ARG A 288 36.89 4.66 -5.17
C ARG A 288 35.59 5.06 -4.49
N ILE A 289 34.92 6.11 -4.99
CA ILE A 289 33.59 6.52 -4.47
C ILE A 289 32.59 5.37 -4.59
N SER A 290 32.56 4.69 -5.75
CA SER A 290 31.66 3.56 -5.99
C SER A 290 31.92 2.40 -5.04
N LYS A 291 33.20 2.08 -4.76
CA LYS A 291 33.60 1.02 -3.84
C LYS A 291 33.20 1.33 -2.38
N GLU A 292 33.46 2.54 -1.92
CA GLU A 292 33.08 3.00 -0.57
C GLU A 292 31.55 3.03 -0.40
N LEU A 293 30.82 3.54 -1.40
CA LEU A 293 29.35 3.51 -1.38
C LEU A 293 28.80 2.09 -1.35
N ALA A 294 29.32 1.19 -2.19
CA ALA A 294 28.90 -0.21 -2.20
C ALA A 294 29.13 -0.88 -0.84
N HIS A 295 30.29 -0.64 -0.21
CA HIS A 295 30.60 -1.16 1.12
C HIS A 295 29.62 -0.62 2.17
N ASP A 296 29.37 0.69 2.19
CA ASP A 296 28.44 1.34 3.12
C ASP A 296 27.01 0.78 3.00
N LEU A 297 26.49 0.70 1.76
CA LEU A 297 25.14 0.22 1.47
C LEU A 297 24.95 -1.24 1.88
N THR A 298 25.89 -2.11 1.50
CA THR A 298 25.79 -3.55 1.71
C THR A 298 26.05 -3.94 3.17
N THR A 299 26.98 -3.25 3.84
CA THR A 299 27.22 -3.41 5.29
C THR A 299 25.98 -3.02 6.10
N TYR A 300 25.32 -1.91 5.74
CA TYR A 300 24.09 -1.50 6.41
C TYR A 300 22.99 -2.56 6.25
N ILE A 301 22.79 -3.05 5.04
CA ILE A 301 21.78 -4.08 4.77
C ILE A 301 22.06 -5.38 5.51
N CYS A 302 23.32 -5.84 5.50
CA CYS A 302 23.71 -7.05 6.23
C CYS A 302 23.47 -6.95 7.74
N LYS A 303 23.61 -5.76 8.32
CA LYS A 303 23.36 -5.51 9.75
C LYS A 303 21.89 -5.39 10.12
N THR A 304 21.05 -4.91 9.20
CA THR A 304 19.71 -4.42 9.55
C THR A 304 18.58 -5.14 8.83
N SER A 305 18.87 -5.90 7.78
CA SER A 305 17.89 -6.56 6.90
C SER A 305 16.80 -5.61 6.40
N GLY A 306 17.17 -4.35 6.12
CA GLY A 306 16.25 -3.27 5.75
C GLY A 306 16.50 -2.66 4.36
N VAL A 307 16.17 -1.37 4.22
CA VAL A 307 16.25 -0.63 2.95
C VAL A 307 17.37 0.42 2.97
N ALA A 308 18.32 0.32 2.05
CA ALA A 308 19.33 1.35 1.83
C ALA A 308 18.99 2.16 0.58
N ILE A 309 18.92 3.48 0.71
CA ILE A 309 18.55 4.38 -0.39
C ILE A 309 19.75 5.27 -0.71
N LEU A 310 20.30 5.18 -1.91
CA LEU A 310 21.36 6.08 -2.37
C LEU A 310 20.75 7.28 -3.09
N ASP A 311 20.76 8.45 -2.45
CA ASP A 311 20.41 9.72 -3.07
C ASP A 311 21.62 10.35 -3.78
N GLY A 312 21.48 10.52 -5.09
CA GLY A 312 22.46 11.12 -5.97
C GLY A 312 21.92 11.24 -7.40
N THR A 313 22.74 11.77 -8.30
CA THR A 313 22.33 11.99 -9.71
C THR A 313 22.49 10.75 -10.58
N GLN A 314 23.57 9.98 -10.43
CA GLN A 314 23.85 8.74 -11.17
C GLN A 314 23.61 8.87 -12.69
N THR A 315 23.89 10.05 -13.24
CA THR A 315 23.49 10.48 -14.59
C THR A 315 24.28 9.82 -15.71
N THR A 316 25.42 9.19 -15.42
CA THR A 316 26.26 8.53 -16.43
C THR A 316 26.15 7.02 -16.34
N HIS A 317 26.09 6.35 -17.49
CA HIS A 317 26.07 4.89 -17.56
C HIS A 317 27.31 4.28 -16.88
N ALA A 318 28.49 4.88 -17.06
CA ALA A 318 29.72 4.43 -16.42
C ALA A 318 29.62 4.41 -14.87
N ARG A 319 29.10 5.49 -14.25
CA ARG A 319 28.93 5.56 -12.79
C ARG A 319 27.95 4.49 -12.29
N ARG A 320 26.84 4.26 -12.99
CA ARG A 320 25.88 3.20 -12.65
C ARG A 320 26.53 1.81 -12.72
N GLN A 321 27.29 1.53 -13.77
CA GLN A 321 27.99 0.26 -13.95
C GLN A 321 29.10 0.05 -12.90
N TYR A 322 29.89 1.07 -12.57
CA TYR A 322 30.91 0.96 -11.51
C TYR A 322 30.27 0.65 -10.16
N LEU A 323 29.18 1.34 -9.80
CA LEU A 323 28.46 1.08 -8.57
C LEU A 323 27.83 -0.32 -8.55
N LEU A 324 27.19 -0.74 -9.64
CA LEU A 324 26.59 -2.07 -9.76
C LEU A 324 27.64 -3.19 -9.59
N ARG A 325 28.80 -3.04 -10.25
CA ARG A 325 29.93 -3.98 -10.11
C ARG A 325 30.45 -4.00 -8.68
N ALA A 326 30.68 -2.83 -8.09
CA ALA A 326 31.14 -2.72 -6.71
C ALA A 326 30.16 -3.37 -5.70
N ILE A 327 28.84 -3.21 -5.89
CA ILE A 327 27.82 -3.88 -5.08
C ILE A 327 27.87 -5.40 -5.30
N ARG A 328 27.93 -5.85 -6.55
CA ARG A 328 28.01 -7.28 -6.90
C ARG A 328 29.22 -7.96 -6.27
N ASP A 329 30.36 -7.28 -6.25
CA ASP A 329 31.62 -7.79 -5.68
C ASP A 329 31.52 -8.02 -4.16
N THR A 330 30.61 -7.35 -3.45
CA THR A 330 30.39 -7.59 -2.02
C THR A 330 29.73 -8.95 -1.74
N ARG A 331 28.93 -9.47 -2.68
CA ARG A 331 28.13 -10.71 -2.54
C ARG A 331 27.18 -10.74 -1.33
N LEU A 332 26.82 -9.57 -0.77
CA LEU A 332 25.96 -9.46 0.41
C LEU A 332 24.47 -9.26 0.10
N ILE A 333 24.10 -9.03 -1.17
CA ILE A 333 22.72 -8.84 -1.59
C ILE A 333 22.49 -9.45 -2.97
N ASN A 334 21.31 -10.04 -3.19
CA ASN A 334 20.89 -10.46 -4.53
C ASN A 334 20.71 -9.23 -5.43
N MET A 335 21.28 -9.27 -6.64
CA MET A 335 21.21 -8.15 -7.59
C MET A 335 19.79 -7.80 -8.03
N THR A 336 18.83 -8.73 -7.95
CA THR A 336 17.40 -8.44 -8.19
C THR A 336 16.78 -7.52 -7.14
N ARG A 337 17.43 -7.38 -5.97
CA ARG A 337 17.06 -6.46 -4.88
C ARG A 337 17.83 -5.14 -4.95
N VAL A 338 18.51 -4.85 -6.05
CA VAL A 338 19.17 -3.56 -6.32
C VAL A 338 18.40 -2.86 -7.44
N VAL A 339 17.54 -1.91 -7.08
CA VAL A 339 16.61 -1.25 -8.00
C VAL A 339 17.02 0.20 -8.25
N PHE A 340 17.17 0.58 -9.51
CA PHE A 340 17.38 1.98 -9.90
C PHE A 340 16.04 2.69 -10.06
N VAL A 341 15.88 3.88 -9.48
CA VAL A 341 14.68 4.70 -9.63
C VAL A 341 15.07 5.99 -10.35
N GLU A 342 14.73 6.08 -11.64
CA GLU A 342 15.00 7.25 -12.46
C GLU A 342 13.82 8.20 -12.50
N LEU A 343 14.06 9.47 -12.15
CA LEU A 343 13.08 10.54 -12.23
C LEU A 343 13.43 11.48 -13.38
N VAL A 344 12.56 11.51 -14.38
CA VAL A 344 12.59 12.45 -15.50
C VAL A 344 11.40 13.39 -15.35
N ASN A 345 11.66 14.69 -15.23
CA ASN A 345 10.60 15.70 -15.11
C ASN A 345 10.95 16.90 -15.95
N ASN A 346 10.26 17.11 -17.06
CA ASN A 346 10.49 18.16 -18.05
C ASN A 346 9.63 19.41 -17.79
N ASN A 347 8.71 19.39 -16.81
CA ASN A 347 7.86 20.52 -16.49
C ASN A 347 8.65 21.65 -15.77
N LYS A 348 8.85 22.77 -16.47
CA LYS A 348 9.57 23.97 -16.01
C LYS A 348 9.08 24.51 -14.67
N GLU A 349 7.77 24.52 -14.45
CA GLU A 349 7.18 25.04 -13.20
C GLU A 349 7.51 24.13 -12.01
N THR A 350 7.41 22.82 -12.20
CA THR A 350 7.73 21.84 -11.15
C THR A 350 9.21 21.86 -10.82
N ILE A 351 10.09 21.96 -11.82
CA ILE A 351 11.54 22.08 -11.62
C ILE A 351 11.85 23.35 -10.84
N HIS A 352 11.29 24.49 -11.24
CA HIS A 352 11.51 25.76 -10.56
C HIS A 352 11.04 25.70 -9.10
N ARG A 353 9.85 25.14 -8.84
CA ARG A 353 9.33 24.92 -7.49
C ARG A 353 10.25 24.04 -6.64
N ASN A 354 10.81 22.98 -7.22
CA ASN A 354 11.77 22.12 -6.53
C ASN A 354 13.08 22.86 -6.18
N ILE A 355 13.53 23.77 -7.05
CA ILE A 355 14.72 24.61 -6.77
C ILE A 355 14.43 25.59 -5.63
N LEU A 356 13.25 26.22 -5.61
CA LEU A 356 12.83 27.09 -4.51
C LEU A 356 12.73 26.33 -3.19
N ARG A 357 12.13 25.13 -3.19
CA ARG A 357 12.12 24.23 -2.01
C ARG A 357 13.53 23.88 -1.54
N ALA A 358 14.45 23.61 -2.47
CA ALA A 358 15.84 23.35 -2.12
C ALA A 358 16.51 24.59 -1.49
N LYS A 359 16.17 25.81 -1.96
CA LYS A 359 16.65 27.07 -1.37
C LYS A 359 16.20 27.21 0.09
N GLU A 360 14.95 26.87 0.40
CA GLU A 360 14.38 26.91 1.75
C GLU A 360 15.09 25.96 2.74
N MET A 361 15.68 24.86 2.26
CA MET A 361 16.38 23.89 3.11
C MET A 361 17.74 24.37 3.63
N PHE A 362 18.30 25.45 3.06
CA PHE A 362 19.62 25.94 3.41
C PHE A 362 19.50 27.34 4.04
N PRO A 363 19.73 27.50 5.36
CA PRO A 363 19.42 28.74 6.09
C PRO A 363 20.28 29.96 5.71
N ASN A 364 21.29 29.83 4.84
CA ASN A 364 22.18 30.91 4.39
C ASN A 364 22.48 30.79 2.89
N THR A 365 21.44 30.80 2.05
CA THR A 365 21.62 30.73 0.59
C THR A 365 22.02 32.09 0.00
N PRO A 366 23.04 32.13 -0.87
CA PRO A 366 23.34 33.33 -1.67
C PRO A 366 22.13 33.80 -2.48
N GLU A 367 22.06 35.09 -2.81
CA GLU A 367 20.97 35.63 -3.64
C GLU A 367 20.93 34.97 -5.04
N ASP A 368 22.10 34.67 -5.60
CA ASP A 368 22.29 34.00 -6.90
C ASP A 368 22.16 32.47 -6.83
N PHE A 369 21.65 31.91 -5.72
CA PHE A 369 21.49 30.46 -5.53
C PHE A 369 20.72 29.80 -6.67
N VAL A 370 19.62 30.42 -7.11
CA VAL A 370 18.75 29.86 -8.17
C VAL A 370 19.49 29.80 -9.50
N ASP A 371 20.21 30.87 -9.87
CA ASP A 371 20.97 30.94 -11.11
C ASP A 371 22.10 29.91 -11.14
N ARG A 372 22.88 29.82 -10.05
CA ARG A 372 23.91 28.78 -9.86
C ARG A 372 23.31 27.38 -9.94
N TYR A 373 22.11 27.16 -9.39
CA TYR A 373 21.45 25.86 -9.47
C TYR A 373 21.12 25.47 -10.92
N TYR A 374 20.65 26.42 -11.73
CA TYR A 374 20.42 26.18 -13.15
C TYR A 374 21.72 25.91 -13.92
N GLU A 375 22.83 26.54 -13.57
CA GLU A 375 24.15 26.22 -14.15
C GLU A 375 24.56 24.78 -13.83
N VAL A 376 24.37 24.33 -12.59
CA VAL A 376 24.64 22.94 -12.20
C VAL A 376 23.77 21.95 -12.98
N ILE A 377 22.49 22.29 -13.25
CA ILE A 377 21.62 21.48 -14.10
C ILE A 377 22.20 21.37 -15.52
N LYS A 378 22.60 22.49 -16.14
CA LYS A 378 23.19 22.51 -17.49
C LYS A 378 24.45 21.64 -17.59
N GLN A 379 25.31 21.68 -16.57
CA GLN A 379 26.50 20.84 -16.49
C GLN A 379 26.16 19.34 -16.46
N HIS A 380 25.11 18.96 -15.72
CA HIS A 380 24.67 17.56 -15.66
C HIS A 380 23.98 17.12 -16.94
N GLU A 381 23.22 17.99 -17.60
CA GLU A 381 22.56 17.72 -18.88
C GLU A 381 23.55 17.36 -19.98
N ALA A 382 24.73 18.00 -20.02
CA ALA A 382 25.77 17.74 -21.01
C ALA A 382 26.31 16.29 -21.00
N VAL A 383 26.23 15.60 -19.85
CA VAL A 383 26.74 14.22 -19.67
C VAL A 383 25.64 13.20 -19.38
N TYR A 384 24.38 13.63 -19.30
CA TYR A 384 23.28 12.78 -18.87
C TYR A 384 22.93 11.73 -19.92
N LYS A 385 22.94 10.46 -19.48
CA LYS A 385 22.41 9.31 -20.23
C LYS A 385 21.29 8.68 -19.41
N THR A 386 20.06 8.78 -19.91
CA THR A 386 18.88 8.15 -19.29
C THR A 386 19.05 6.63 -19.23
N LEU A 387 18.28 5.95 -18.38
CA LEU A 387 18.18 4.50 -18.46
C LEU A 387 17.49 4.11 -19.78
N ASN A 388 18.08 3.14 -20.48
CA ASN A 388 17.60 2.68 -21.78
C ASN A 388 17.44 1.16 -21.77
N PRO A 389 16.27 0.62 -22.16
CA PRO A 389 16.02 -0.83 -22.23
C PRO A 389 17.07 -1.61 -23.03
N LEU A 390 17.72 -1.01 -24.03
CA LEU A 390 18.72 -1.69 -24.87
C LEU A 390 20.10 -1.77 -24.22
N THR A 391 20.52 -0.72 -23.52
CA THR A 391 21.87 -0.66 -22.92
C THR A 391 21.89 -1.10 -21.46
N ASP A 392 20.74 -1.06 -20.80
CA ASP A 392 20.55 -1.31 -19.38
C ASP A 392 19.56 -2.48 -19.14
N CYS A 393 19.40 -3.39 -20.11
CA CYS A 393 18.42 -4.50 -20.10
C CYS A 393 18.50 -5.39 -18.86
N ASP A 394 19.70 -5.62 -18.33
CA ASP A 394 19.93 -6.54 -17.22
C ASP A 394 19.80 -5.86 -15.85
N MET A 395 19.52 -4.56 -15.81
CA MET A 395 19.42 -3.80 -14.56
C MET A 395 17.96 -3.68 -14.10
N PRO A 396 17.63 -4.04 -12.85
CA PRO A 396 16.31 -3.74 -12.29
C PRO A 396 16.12 -2.24 -12.16
N TYR A 397 15.12 -1.68 -12.85
CA TYR A 397 14.83 -0.26 -12.75
C TYR A 397 13.36 0.10 -12.90
N ILE A 398 13.04 1.25 -12.32
CA ILE A 398 11.75 1.95 -12.40
C ILE A 398 12.06 3.35 -12.93
N ARG A 399 11.62 3.67 -14.14
CA ARG A 399 11.75 5.01 -14.71
C ARG A 399 10.38 5.69 -14.67
N ILE A 400 10.34 6.90 -14.12
CA ILE A 400 9.14 7.73 -14.00
C ILE A 400 9.38 9.00 -14.79
N GLU A 401 8.61 9.20 -15.86
CA GLU A 401 8.71 10.35 -16.75
C GLU A 401 7.44 11.20 -16.67
N ASP A 402 7.64 12.45 -16.27
CA ASP A 402 6.61 13.49 -16.13
C ASP A 402 5.40 13.06 -15.30
N THR A 403 5.57 12.08 -14.41
CA THR A 403 4.50 11.44 -13.60
C THR A 403 3.36 10.87 -14.45
N GLN A 404 3.63 10.60 -15.73
CA GLN A 404 2.67 10.08 -16.69
C GLN A 404 3.10 8.72 -17.24
N THR A 405 4.39 8.56 -17.52
CA THR A 405 4.93 7.34 -18.12
C THR A 405 5.80 6.60 -17.13
N TYR A 406 5.49 5.33 -16.90
CA TYR A 406 6.25 4.43 -16.03
C TYR A 406 6.85 3.31 -16.87
N SER A 407 8.15 3.10 -16.78
CA SER A 407 8.84 1.97 -17.41
C SER A 407 9.47 1.10 -16.34
N LEU A 408 9.08 -0.17 -16.29
CA LEU A 408 9.57 -1.16 -15.34
C LEU A 408 10.42 -2.18 -16.08
N ASN A 409 11.60 -2.48 -15.56
CA ASN A 409 12.50 -3.48 -16.11
C ASN A 409 13.02 -4.38 -14.99
N MET A 410 12.96 -5.70 -15.20
CA MET A 410 13.47 -6.72 -14.27
C MET A 410 12.99 -6.58 -12.81
N ILE A 411 11.79 -6.04 -12.61
CA ILE A 411 11.16 -5.92 -11.29
C ILE A 411 10.63 -7.29 -10.87
N THR A 412 11.32 -7.91 -9.92
CA THR A 412 11.02 -9.28 -9.46
C THR A 412 10.97 -9.35 -7.94
N GLY A 413 10.03 -10.14 -7.41
CA GLY A 413 9.80 -10.27 -5.98
C GLY A 413 8.93 -9.15 -5.40
N TRP A 414 8.48 -9.38 -4.17
CA TRP A 414 7.45 -8.55 -3.54
C TRP A 414 7.94 -7.13 -3.18
N MET A 415 9.19 -6.93 -2.69
CA MET A 415 9.66 -5.59 -2.32
C MET A 415 9.83 -4.64 -3.52
N PRO A 416 10.50 -5.03 -4.62
CA PRO A 416 10.55 -4.19 -5.81
C PRO A 416 9.17 -3.90 -6.41
N SER A 417 8.26 -4.88 -6.37
CA SER A 417 6.88 -4.70 -6.83
C SER A 417 6.10 -3.69 -5.98
N ARG A 418 6.23 -3.77 -4.65
CA ARG A 418 5.60 -2.83 -3.71
C ARG A 418 6.20 -1.43 -3.80
N LEU A 419 7.52 -1.32 -4.03
CA LEU A 419 8.18 -0.05 -4.36
C LEU A 419 7.58 0.56 -5.63
N ALA A 420 7.42 -0.22 -6.69
CA ALA A 420 6.82 0.25 -7.95
C ALA A 420 5.37 0.72 -7.74
N PHE A 421 4.58 -0.03 -6.96
CA PHE A 421 3.20 0.34 -6.62
C PHE A 421 3.12 1.66 -5.84
N MET A 422 3.95 1.82 -4.82
CA MET A 422 4.01 3.07 -4.05
C MET A 422 4.40 4.25 -4.93
N LEU A 423 5.42 4.10 -5.78
CA LEU A 423 5.88 5.15 -6.70
C LEU A 423 4.85 5.51 -7.77
N HIS A 424 3.99 4.56 -8.17
CA HIS A 424 2.91 4.82 -9.11
C HIS A 424 1.84 5.76 -8.54
N ASN A 425 1.57 5.66 -7.23
CA ASN A 425 0.58 6.47 -6.53
C ASN A 425 1.16 7.75 -5.91
N LEU A 426 2.46 8.01 -6.07
CA LEU A 426 3.11 9.15 -5.43
C LEU A 426 2.94 10.44 -6.26
N SER A 427 2.21 11.41 -5.71
CA SER A 427 2.14 12.76 -6.28
C SER A 427 3.42 13.58 -6.04
N PRO A 428 3.94 14.32 -7.05
CA PRO A 428 5.06 15.24 -6.89
C PRO A 428 4.66 16.53 -6.15
N THR A 429 3.36 16.82 -6.09
CA THR A 429 2.76 17.99 -5.45
C THR A 429 1.69 17.54 -4.47
N PRO A 430 2.09 17.08 -3.27
CA PRO A 430 1.15 16.64 -2.25
C PRO A 430 0.23 17.80 -1.83
N MET A 431 -1.06 17.49 -1.70
CA MET A 431 -2.10 18.41 -1.25
C MET A 431 -2.23 18.39 0.28
N ASN A 432 -2.96 19.36 0.85
CA ASN A 432 -3.26 19.37 2.28
C ASN A 432 -4.13 18.16 2.65
N LEU A 433 -3.79 17.50 3.74
CA LEU A 433 -4.56 16.42 4.36
C LEU A 433 -5.17 16.94 5.66
N TYR A 434 -6.43 16.66 5.90
CA TYR A 434 -7.15 17.01 7.11
C TYR A 434 -7.64 15.73 7.78
N LEU A 435 -7.43 15.60 9.09
CA LEU A 435 -7.88 14.48 9.90
C LEU A 435 -8.85 14.99 10.97
N THR A 436 -9.98 14.32 11.14
CA THR A 436 -10.94 14.61 12.21
C THR A 436 -11.59 13.33 12.72
N ARG A 437 -11.87 13.28 14.02
CA ARG A 437 -12.77 12.27 14.59
C ARG A 437 -14.21 12.56 14.17
N ALA A 438 -15.08 11.55 14.30
CA ALA A 438 -16.52 11.78 14.37
C ALA A 438 -16.86 12.79 15.49
N GLY A 439 -17.98 13.49 15.36
CA GLY A 439 -18.55 14.26 16.46
C GLY A 439 -18.91 13.36 17.65
N GLU A 440 -19.20 13.96 18.80
CA GLU A 440 -19.64 13.23 20.00
C GLU A 440 -20.88 12.36 19.71
N TYR A 441 -20.88 11.11 20.20
CA TYR A 441 -21.91 10.11 19.95
C TYR A 441 -22.36 9.41 21.22
N VAL A 442 -23.53 8.76 21.19
CA VAL A 442 -24.19 8.25 22.41
C VAL A 442 -23.36 7.18 23.12
N ASP A 443 -22.79 6.22 22.39
CA ASP A 443 -22.00 5.12 22.98
C ASP A 443 -20.77 5.64 23.73
N LEU A 444 -20.15 6.72 23.23
CA LEU A 444 -19.03 7.40 23.88
C LEU A 444 -19.40 7.90 25.26
N LEU A 445 -20.56 8.57 25.39
CA LEU A 445 -21.02 9.11 26.68
C LEU A 445 -21.38 8.03 27.70
N SER A 446 -21.70 6.82 27.21
CA SER A 446 -22.01 5.68 28.05
C SER A 446 -20.80 4.80 28.37
N ASP A 447 -19.58 5.19 27.98
CA ASP A 447 -18.36 4.38 28.10
C ASP A 447 -18.50 2.98 27.48
N ARG A 448 -19.22 2.89 26.35
CA ARG A 448 -19.31 1.65 25.56
C ARG A 448 -18.15 1.55 24.58
N ILE A 449 -17.57 0.36 24.52
CA ILE A 449 -16.51 0.03 23.57
C ILE A 449 -17.11 -0.16 22.18
N GLY A 450 -16.51 0.47 21.16
CA GLY A 450 -16.99 0.37 19.77
C GLY A 450 -18.41 0.90 19.58
N GLY A 451 -19.27 0.07 18.98
CA GLY A 451 -20.67 0.36 18.74
C GLY A 451 -20.92 1.20 17.47
N ASN A 452 -22.20 1.49 17.21
CA ASN A 452 -22.63 2.21 16.00
C ASN A 452 -23.74 3.23 16.26
N SER A 453 -23.72 3.87 17.43
CA SER A 453 -24.71 4.88 17.79
C SER A 453 -24.65 6.16 16.94
N ARG A 454 -25.74 6.92 17.05
CA ARG A 454 -25.91 8.26 16.47
C ARG A 454 -25.09 9.32 17.23
N LEU A 455 -24.86 10.46 16.56
CA LEU A 455 -24.35 11.67 17.19
C LEU A 455 -25.31 12.21 18.27
N THR A 456 -24.72 12.78 19.31
CA THR A 456 -25.40 13.63 20.30
C THR A 456 -25.76 14.98 19.68
N GLU A 457 -26.45 15.83 20.44
CA GLU A 457 -26.71 17.22 20.01
C GLU A 457 -25.40 18.00 19.79
N ARG A 458 -24.44 17.87 20.71
CA ARG A 458 -23.10 18.44 20.58
C ARG A 458 -22.34 17.89 19.36
N GLY A 459 -22.46 16.58 19.09
CA GLY A 459 -21.89 15.98 17.89
C GLY A 459 -22.47 16.53 16.58
N ARG A 460 -23.77 16.87 16.54
CA ARG A 460 -24.38 17.52 15.36
C ARG A 460 -23.95 18.98 15.22
N ALA A 461 -23.84 19.71 16.34
CA ALA A 461 -23.27 21.05 16.33
C ALA A 461 -21.82 21.04 15.81
N TYR A 462 -21.03 20.01 16.17
CA TYR A 462 -19.71 19.78 15.58
C TYR A 462 -19.75 19.52 14.07
N SER A 463 -20.67 18.70 13.58
CA SER A 463 -20.86 18.48 12.12
C SER A 463 -21.07 19.79 11.36
N ARG A 464 -21.87 20.71 11.92
CA ARG A 464 -22.12 22.03 11.34
C ARG A 464 -20.89 22.94 11.42
N ALA A 465 -20.25 23.02 12.58
CA ALA A 465 -19.02 23.81 12.78
C ALA A 465 -17.89 23.36 11.84
N LEU A 466 -17.72 22.05 11.67
CA LEU A 466 -16.75 21.46 10.76
C LEU A 466 -17.02 21.89 9.31
N PHE A 467 -18.27 21.80 8.86
CA PHE A 467 -18.64 22.21 7.51
C PHE A 467 -18.41 23.72 7.27
N GLU A 468 -18.80 24.58 8.21
CA GLU A 468 -18.57 26.03 8.14
C GLU A 468 -17.08 26.39 8.12
N TYR A 469 -16.24 25.65 8.86
CA TYR A 469 -14.79 25.81 8.80
C TYR A 469 -14.27 25.52 7.39
N PHE A 470 -14.68 24.41 6.77
CA PHE A 470 -14.22 24.04 5.42
C PHE A 470 -14.74 24.97 4.31
N GLN A 471 -15.91 25.58 4.48
CA GLN A 471 -16.40 26.64 3.58
C GLN A 471 -15.48 27.88 3.57
N LYS A 472 -14.83 28.18 4.70
CA LYS A 472 -13.90 29.32 4.82
C LYS A 472 -12.48 28.94 4.40
N GLU A 473 -12.04 27.73 4.74
CA GLU A 473 -10.68 27.24 4.51
C GLU A 473 -10.40 26.87 3.05
N ILE A 474 -11.37 26.25 2.37
CA ILE A 474 -11.20 25.78 0.99
C ILE A 474 -11.73 26.84 0.02
N PRO A 475 -10.89 27.36 -0.91
CA PRO A 475 -11.37 28.29 -1.91
C PRO A 475 -12.49 27.66 -2.74
N SER A 476 -13.52 28.45 -3.08
CA SER A 476 -14.70 27.97 -3.83
C SER A 476 -14.38 27.35 -5.20
N THR A 477 -13.18 27.57 -5.74
CA THR A 477 -12.69 27.00 -7.00
C THR A 477 -12.08 25.61 -6.83
N THR A 478 -11.69 25.23 -5.62
CA THR A 478 -10.96 24.00 -5.32
C THR A 478 -11.93 22.92 -4.86
N ALA A 479 -11.83 21.73 -5.45
CA ALA A 479 -12.61 20.59 -4.99
C ALA A 479 -11.99 19.97 -3.72
N LEU A 480 -12.81 19.52 -2.78
CA LEU A 480 -12.41 18.79 -1.57
C LEU A 480 -12.86 17.33 -1.68
N THR A 481 -11.96 16.38 -1.44
CA THR A 481 -12.34 14.96 -1.29
C THR A 481 -12.55 14.65 0.19
N VAL A 482 -13.72 14.12 0.55
CA VAL A 482 -14.05 13.72 1.93
C VAL A 482 -14.13 12.20 1.97
N MET A 483 -13.22 11.57 2.71
CA MET A 483 -13.20 10.13 2.98
C MET A 483 -13.77 9.90 4.37
N THR A 484 -14.79 9.06 4.50
CA THR A 484 -15.42 8.75 5.79
C THR A 484 -15.59 7.26 5.99
N SER A 485 -15.68 6.83 7.24
CA SER A 485 -16.13 5.48 7.58
C SER A 485 -17.62 5.28 7.29
N CYS A 486 -18.07 4.03 7.31
CA CYS A 486 -19.47 3.64 7.16
C CYS A 486 -20.24 3.68 8.48
N ALA A 487 -19.54 3.83 9.62
CA ALA A 487 -20.17 4.01 10.93
C ALA A 487 -21.12 5.21 10.96
N LYS A 488 -22.29 5.04 11.58
CA LYS A 488 -23.38 6.01 11.69
C LYS A 488 -22.92 7.36 12.25
N ARG A 489 -22.03 7.35 13.24
CA ARG A 489 -21.42 8.56 13.81
C ARG A 489 -20.61 9.35 12.79
N CYS A 490 -19.83 8.68 11.94
CA CYS A 490 -19.03 9.34 10.90
C CYS A 490 -19.90 9.84 9.75
N THR A 491 -20.85 9.02 9.28
CA THR A 491 -21.78 9.43 8.21
C THR A 491 -22.61 10.64 8.61
N GLN A 492 -23.05 10.72 9.87
CA GLN A 492 -23.72 11.91 10.41
C GLN A 492 -22.77 13.11 10.59
N THR A 493 -21.49 12.88 10.90
CA THR A 493 -20.51 13.96 11.04
C THR A 493 -20.27 14.67 9.70
N VAL A 494 -20.28 13.92 8.60
CA VAL A 494 -20.08 14.48 7.24
C VAL A 494 -21.40 14.82 6.52
N HIS A 495 -22.52 14.86 7.24
CA HIS A 495 -23.86 15.04 6.66
C HIS A 495 -23.96 16.25 5.71
N TYR A 496 -23.51 17.43 6.15
CA TYR A 496 -23.54 18.64 5.33
C TYR A 496 -22.66 18.55 4.07
N PHE A 497 -21.50 17.87 4.15
CA PHE A 497 -20.66 17.60 2.98
C PHE A 497 -21.35 16.66 1.98
N ALA A 498 -22.12 15.68 2.47
CA ALA A 498 -22.85 14.76 1.62
C ALA A 498 -23.97 15.47 0.84
N GLU A 499 -24.69 16.40 1.49
CA GLU A 499 -25.70 17.23 0.82
C GLU A 499 -25.10 18.08 -0.31
N GLU A 500 -23.98 18.75 -0.05
CA GLU A 500 -23.28 19.56 -1.08
C GLU A 500 -22.69 18.69 -2.20
N SER A 501 -22.20 17.49 -1.87
CA SER A 501 -21.73 16.51 -2.87
C SER A 501 -22.84 16.10 -3.82
N ILE A 502 -24.09 15.94 -3.34
CA ILE A 502 -25.26 15.64 -4.19
C ILE A 502 -25.60 16.84 -5.08
N LYS A 503 -25.59 18.08 -4.55
CA LYS A 503 -25.80 19.31 -5.35
C LYS A 503 -24.75 19.48 -6.45
N CYS A 504 -23.50 19.10 -6.18
CA CYS A 504 -22.43 19.10 -7.19
C CYS A 504 -22.65 18.10 -8.32
N GLN A 505 -23.35 16.98 -8.07
CA GLN A 505 -23.66 15.97 -9.08
C GLN A 505 -24.88 16.36 -9.93
N SER A 506 -25.90 16.98 -9.33
CA SER A 506 -27.11 17.40 -10.06
C SER A 506 -26.83 18.54 -11.06
N THR A 507 -25.96 19.49 -10.70
CA THR A 507 -25.55 20.61 -11.57
C THR A 507 -24.81 20.18 -12.85
N ALA A 508 -24.32 18.93 -12.93
CA ALA A 508 -23.72 18.38 -14.15
C ALA A 508 -24.75 17.96 -15.21
N ASN A 509 -26.05 17.89 -14.87
CA ASN A 509 -27.15 17.63 -15.80
C ASN A 509 -27.90 18.95 -16.11
N PRO A 510 -27.62 19.61 -17.25
CA PRO A 510 -28.22 20.92 -17.60
C PRO A 510 -29.71 20.86 -17.99
N ALA A 511 -30.45 19.80 -17.65
CA ALA A 511 -31.81 19.57 -18.13
C ALA A 511 -32.92 20.16 -17.25
N SER A 512 -32.62 20.67 -16.04
CA SER A 512 -33.62 21.33 -15.18
C SER A 512 -33.21 22.80 -14.95
N GLY A 513 -33.86 23.72 -15.67
CA GLY A 513 -33.66 25.17 -15.59
C GLY A 513 -34.16 25.84 -14.31
N GLN A 514 -33.78 25.31 -13.14
CA GLN A 514 -33.94 26.00 -11.86
C GLN A 514 -32.56 26.44 -11.36
N GLU A 515 -32.32 27.75 -11.30
CA GLU A 515 -31.09 28.39 -10.76
C GLU A 515 -30.94 28.28 -9.23
N GLU A 516 -31.75 27.45 -8.57
CA GLU A 516 -31.68 27.26 -7.12
C GLU A 516 -30.65 26.20 -6.74
N GLY A 517 -29.56 26.62 -6.10
CA GLY A 517 -28.69 25.74 -5.32
C GLY A 517 -27.26 25.56 -5.83
N LYS A 518 -26.56 26.65 -6.20
CA LYS A 518 -25.10 26.58 -6.41
C LYS A 518 -24.43 26.05 -5.13
N PRO A 519 -23.60 25.00 -5.20
CA PRO A 519 -22.95 24.46 -4.01
C PRO A 519 -22.04 25.52 -3.38
N SER A 520 -22.17 25.68 -2.08
CA SER A 520 -21.34 26.52 -1.22
C SER A 520 -19.91 25.98 -1.09
N LEU A 521 -19.75 24.66 -1.16
CA LEU A 521 -18.47 23.98 -1.13
C LEU A 521 -18.46 22.86 -2.18
N ARG A 522 -17.49 22.88 -3.10
CA ARG A 522 -17.34 21.80 -4.08
C ARG A 522 -16.65 20.61 -3.43
N CYS A 523 -17.41 19.64 -2.93
CA CYS A 523 -16.85 18.43 -2.34
C CYS A 523 -17.39 17.14 -2.94
N ARG A 524 -16.64 16.04 -2.75
CA ARG A 524 -17.06 14.67 -3.08
C ARG A 524 -16.86 13.80 -1.85
N VAL A 525 -17.94 13.19 -1.35
CA VAL A 525 -17.89 12.26 -0.21
C VAL A 525 -17.76 10.82 -0.68
N LEU A 526 -16.86 10.06 -0.04
CA LEU A 526 -16.57 8.65 -0.28
C LEU A 526 -16.65 7.88 1.05
N TYR A 527 -17.36 6.76 1.04
CA TYR A 527 -17.59 5.92 2.23
C TYR A 527 -16.77 4.64 2.13
N PHE A 528 -16.02 4.32 3.18
CA PHE A 528 -15.10 3.18 3.22
C PHE A 528 -15.30 2.34 4.48
N PRO A 529 -15.72 1.06 4.37
CA PRO A 529 -15.79 0.14 5.51
C PRO A 529 -14.41 -0.06 6.16
N THR A 530 -13.33 0.00 5.38
CA THR A 530 -11.96 -0.12 5.90
C THR A 530 -11.54 1.06 6.79
N LEU A 531 -12.29 2.17 6.81
CA LEU A 531 -12.12 3.28 7.75
C LEU A 531 -13.01 3.19 8.99
N ASP A 532 -13.80 2.12 9.18
CA ASP A 532 -14.59 1.90 10.40
C ASP A 532 -13.69 1.76 11.63
N ASP A 533 -14.28 1.67 12.82
CA ASP A 533 -13.47 1.54 14.04
C ASP A 533 -12.68 0.23 14.04
N ILE A 534 -11.76 0.10 15.00
CA ILE A 534 -11.15 -1.21 15.28
C ILE A 534 -12.26 -2.18 15.71
N ASN A 535 -12.25 -3.40 15.19
CA ASN A 535 -13.20 -4.43 15.64
C ASN A 535 -12.81 -4.95 17.03
N HIS A 536 -13.65 -4.74 18.04
CA HIS A 536 -13.38 -5.18 19.41
C HIS A 536 -13.85 -6.62 19.69
N GLY A 537 -14.34 -7.33 18.67
CA GLY A 537 -14.76 -8.71 18.75
C GLY A 537 -15.82 -8.94 19.84
N ASP A 538 -15.53 -9.84 20.77
CA ASP A 538 -16.46 -10.19 21.86
C ASP A 538 -16.78 -8.98 22.79
N CYS A 539 -15.94 -7.95 22.78
CA CYS A 539 -16.10 -6.75 23.61
C CYS A 539 -16.93 -5.65 22.93
N GLU A 540 -17.34 -5.83 21.67
CA GLU A 540 -18.07 -4.82 20.88
C GLU A 540 -19.42 -4.47 21.54
N GLY A 541 -19.67 -3.18 21.78
CA GLY A 541 -20.89 -2.65 22.40
C GLY A 541 -20.99 -2.81 23.92
N GLN A 542 -20.04 -3.49 24.57
CA GLN A 542 -20.03 -3.66 26.03
C GLN A 542 -19.60 -2.38 26.75
N LEU A 543 -20.06 -2.21 28.00
CA LEU A 543 -19.54 -1.16 28.88
C LEU A 543 -18.10 -1.49 29.26
N LEU A 544 -17.21 -0.50 29.21
CA LEU A 544 -15.81 -0.69 29.60
C LEU A 544 -15.68 -1.24 31.03
N SER A 545 -16.58 -0.84 31.94
CA SER A 545 -16.65 -1.36 33.31
C SER A 545 -16.97 -2.86 33.38
N ASP A 546 -17.80 -3.36 32.46
CA ASP A 546 -18.12 -4.79 32.41
C ASP A 546 -16.96 -5.59 31.84
N VAL A 547 -16.31 -5.12 30.78
CA VAL A 547 -15.10 -5.77 30.22
C VAL A 547 -13.97 -5.83 31.25
N LEU A 548 -13.78 -4.77 32.04
CA LEU A 548 -12.84 -4.75 33.17
C LEU A 548 -13.13 -5.83 34.22
N ARG A 549 -14.40 -6.17 34.41
CA ARG A 549 -14.84 -7.18 35.40
C ARG A 549 -14.78 -8.59 34.83
N THR A 550 -15.11 -8.79 33.57
CA THR A 550 -15.20 -10.11 32.93
C THR A 550 -13.86 -10.57 32.35
N MET A 551 -13.04 -9.65 31.84
CA MET A 551 -11.80 -9.95 31.11
C MET A 551 -10.61 -9.06 31.55
N PRO A 552 -10.23 -9.05 32.84
CA PRO A 552 -9.17 -8.17 33.34
C PRO A 552 -7.80 -8.46 32.71
N ASN A 553 -7.49 -9.74 32.45
CA ASN A 553 -6.23 -10.17 31.85
C ASN A 553 -6.07 -9.63 30.43
N THR A 554 -7.14 -9.63 29.63
CA THR A 554 -7.16 -9.08 28.26
C THR A 554 -6.74 -7.62 28.27
N LEU A 555 -7.38 -6.81 29.11
CA LEU A 555 -7.06 -5.38 29.21
C LEU A 555 -5.68 -5.11 29.78
N GLN A 556 -5.17 -5.98 30.67
CA GLN A 556 -3.79 -5.90 31.14
C GLN A 556 -2.77 -6.18 30.02
N SER A 557 -3.02 -7.20 29.20
CA SER A 557 -2.20 -7.52 28.03
C SER A 557 -2.22 -6.38 27.02
N MET A 558 -3.40 -5.80 26.74
CA MET A 558 -3.52 -4.65 25.84
C MET A 558 -2.82 -3.40 26.36
N LYS A 559 -2.79 -3.17 27.68
CA LYS A 559 -1.99 -2.08 28.26
C LYS A 559 -0.48 -2.33 28.14
N ALA A 560 -0.06 -3.60 28.23
CA ALA A 560 1.34 -3.98 28.12
C ALA A 560 1.86 -3.88 26.68
N ASP A 561 1.05 -4.30 25.70
CA ASP A 561 1.35 -4.20 24.27
C ASP A 561 0.12 -3.77 23.48
N PRO A 562 -0.16 -2.44 23.41
CA PRO A 562 -1.32 -1.91 22.72
C PRO A 562 -1.31 -2.18 21.21
N TYR A 563 -0.13 -2.42 20.63
CA TYR A 563 0.04 -2.45 19.20
C TYR A 563 -0.21 -3.84 18.61
N TYR A 564 0.36 -4.88 19.23
CA TYR A 564 0.24 -6.26 18.73
C TYR A 564 -0.88 -7.08 19.39
N THR A 565 -1.33 -6.70 20.60
CA THR A 565 -2.38 -7.46 21.29
C THR A 565 -3.73 -7.23 20.60
N ALA A 566 -4.33 -8.31 20.09
CA ALA A 566 -5.66 -8.29 19.50
C ALA A 566 -6.76 -8.32 20.58
N TRP A 567 -7.90 -7.70 20.27
CA TRP A 567 -9.12 -7.96 21.03
C TRP A 567 -9.56 -9.42 20.85
N PRO A 568 -10.23 -10.05 21.84
CA PRO A 568 -10.77 -11.40 21.69
C PRO A 568 -11.75 -11.46 20.50
N ASN A 569 -11.46 -12.32 19.51
CA ASN A 569 -12.19 -12.40 18.23
C ASN A 569 -12.28 -11.05 17.47
N GLY A 570 -11.37 -10.12 17.75
CA GLY A 570 -11.30 -8.80 17.14
C GLY A 570 -9.94 -8.55 16.48
N GLU A 571 -9.66 -7.28 16.24
CA GLU A 571 -8.43 -6.83 15.58
C GLU A 571 -7.39 -6.33 16.60
N CYS A 572 -6.12 -6.29 16.20
CA CYS A 572 -5.09 -5.48 16.85
C CYS A 572 -4.78 -4.20 16.04
N ILE A 573 -4.14 -3.21 16.66
CA ILE A 573 -3.76 -1.96 15.96
C ILE A 573 -2.81 -2.24 14.79
N HIS A 574 -1.89 -3.20 14.95
CA HIS A 574 -0.99 -3.61 13.87
C HIS A 574 -1.73 -4.11 12.63
N GLN A 575 -2.76 -4.94 12.80
CA GLN A 575 -3.63 -5.39 11.72
C GLN A 575 -4.29 -4.20 11.03
N VAL A 576 -4.93 -3.31 11.80
CA VAL A 576 -5.60 -2.12 11.27
C VAL A 576 -4.66 -1.26 10.42
N PHE A 577 -3.44 -1.04 10.88
CA PHE A 577 -2.49 -0.19 10.15
C PHE A 577 -2.01 -0.88 8.87
N ASN A 578 -1.58 -2.13 8.94
CA ASN A 578 -0.97 -2.80 7.79
C ASN A 578 -1.99 -3.28 6.75
N SER A 579 -3.17 -3.77 7.14
CA SER A 579 -4.13 -4.33 6.19
C SER A 579 -5.16 -3.32 5.69
N ARG A 580 -5.56 -2.34 6.53
CA ARG A 580 -6.67 -1.42 6.21
C ARG A 580 -6.20 -0.05 5.74
N LEU A 581 -5.14 0.53 6.34
CA LEU A 581 -4.72 1.91 6.04
C LEU A 581 -3.81 2.05 4.82
N GLU A 582 -3.05 1.03 4.44
CA GLU A 582 -2.13 1.13 3.29
C GLU A 582 -2.82 1.55 1.97
N PRO A 583 -3.97 0.98 1.56
CA PRO A 583 -4.69 1.46 0.38
C PRO A 583 -5.08 2.94 0.49
N HIS A 584 -5.54 3.38 1.66
CA HIS A 584 -5.92 4.78 1.90
C HIS A 584 -4.72 5.72 1.86
N ILE A 585 -3.56 5.29 2.35
CA ILE A 585 -2.31 6.05 2.25
C ILE A 585 -1.97 6.32 0.78
N HIS A 586 -2.11 5.32 -0.09
CA HIS A 586 -1.88 5.46 -1.53
C HIS A 586 -2.92 6.36 -2.19
N ASP A 587 -4.21 6.22 -1.86
CA ASP A 587 -5.27 7.09 -2.39
C ASP A 587 -5.05 8.56 -1.98
N ILE A 588 -4.67 8.81 -0.73
CA ILE A 588 -4.36 10.16 -0.23
C ILE A 588 -3.12 10.72 -0.94
N GLN A 589 -2.07 9.91 -1.14
CA GLN A 589 -0.85 10.33 -1.85
C GLN A 589 -1.09 10.62 -3.33
N ALA A 590 -2.01 9.90 -3.97
CA ALA A 590 -2.39 10.08 -5.37
C ALA A 590 -3.37 11.24 -5.57
N SER A 591 -4.02 11.71 -4.51
CA SER A 591 -5.02 12.77 -4.59
C SER A 591 -4.43 14.08 -5.12
N THR A 592 -5.10 14.65 -6.12
CA THR A 592 -4.82 15.98 -6.68
C THR A 592 -5.62 17.10 -6.02
N THR A 593 -6.46 16.74 -5.05
CA THR A 593 -7.30 17.65 -4.26
C THR A 593 -6.95 17.54 -2.78
N PRO A 594 -7.19 18.56 -1.95
CA PRO A 594 -7.13 18.40 -0.51
C PRO A 594 -8.08 17.27 -0.06
N VAL A 595 -7.69 16.52 0.96
CA VAL A 595 -8.43 15.37 1.46
C VAL A 595 -8.80 15.59 2.93
N LEU A 596 -10.07 15.42 3.28
CA LEU A 596 -10.55 15.32 4.66
C LEU A 596 -10.86 13.86 4.97
N VAL A 597 -10.25 13.30 6.01
CA VAL A 597 -10.57 11.96 6.54
C VAL A 597 -11.32 12.10 7.85
N ALA A 598 -12.58 11.67 7.86
CA ALA A 598 -13.42 11.58 9.05
C ALA A 598 -13.55 10.11 9.50
N SER A 599 -12.92 9.75 10.61
CA SER A 599 -12.85 8.35 11.07
C SER A 599 -12.71 8.29 12.61
N HIS A 600 -12.10 7.24 13.12
CA HIS A 600 -11.98 6.89 14.53
C HIS A 600 -10.55 7.04 15.02
N LEU A 601 -10.35 7.09 16.33
CA LEU A 601 -9.08 7.47 16.96
C LEU A 601 -7.88 6.68 16.41
N HIS A 602 -7.94 5.34 16.45
CA HIS A 602 -6.82 4.48 16.05
C HIS A 602 -6.46 4.64 14.57
N LEU A 603 -7.46 4.73 13.68
CA LEU A 603 -7.26 4.90 12.24
C LEU A 603 -6.59 6.24 11.93
N LEU A 604 -7.03 7.30 12.61
CA LEU A 604 -6.45 8.64 12.48
C LEU A 604 -5.05 8.72 13.08
N GLN A 605 -4.77 8.02 14.18
CA GLN A 605 -3.41 7.88 14.74
C GLN A 605 -2.48 7.18 13.75
N GLY A 606 -2.95 6.12 13.09
CA GLY A 606 -2.20 5.43 12.03
C GLY A 606 -1.87 6.36 10.86
N LEU A 607 -2.87 7.09 10.34
CA LEU A 607 -2.65 8.09 9.29
C LEU A 607 -1.72 9.22 9.76
N TYR A 608 -1.90 9.75 10.97
CA TYR A 608 -1.02 10.77 11.53
C TYR A 608 0.43 10.27 11.59
N SER A 609 0.66 9.06 12.09
CA SER A 609 2.01 8.49 12.21
C SER A 609 2.72 8.31 10.86
N TYR A 610 1.96 8.00 9.80
CA TYR A 610 2.51 7.94 8.44
C TYR A 610 2.80 9.33 7.88
N PHE A 611 1.82 10.24 7.97
CA PHE A 611 1.88 11.51 7.26
C PHE A 611 2.73 12.55 7.98
N VAL A 612 2.77 12.63 9.31
CA VAL A 612 3.48 13.69 10.04
C VAL A 612 4.97 13.36 10.21
N THR A 613 5.82 14.38 10.26
CA THR A 613 7.24 14.29 10.63
C THR A 613 7.49 14.99 11.95
N ASP A 614 8.15 14.30 12.88
CA ASP A 614 8.63 14.90 14.13
C ASP A 614 10.13 15.18 14.01
N GLY A 615 10.47 16.43 13.68
CA GLY A 615 11.83 16.79 13.27
C GLY A 615 12.27 16.03 12.01
N ASP A 616 13.40 15.33 12.11
CA ASP A 616 13.92 14.46 11.04
C ASP A 616 13.41 13.01 11.14
N ASN A 617 12.67 12.70 12.22
CA ASN A 617 12.20 11.35 12.51
C ASN A 617 10.77 11.13 12.03
N ILE A 618 10.50 9.88 11.66
CA ILE A 618 9.17 9.40 11.32
C ILE A 618 8.62 8.74 12.57
N VAL A 619 7.37 9.06 12.91
CA VAL A 619 6.71 8.46 14.07
C VAL A 619 6.54 6.98 13.80
N ALA A 620 7.16 6.15 14.64
CA ALA A 620 7.05 4.71 14.51
C ALA A 620 5.57 4.30 14.72
N PRO A 621 5.00 3.41 13.88
CA PRO A 621 3.59 3.03 13.97
C PRO A 621 3.22 2.45 15.35
N GLN A 622 4.15 1.72 15.98
CA GLN A 622 3.95 1.20 17.33
C GLN A 622 3.83 2.28 18.41
N ASN A 623 4.27 3.51 18.14
CA ASN A 623 4.12 4.64 19.06
C ASN A 623 2.90 5.52 18.71
N ALA A 624 2.15 5.18 17.67
CA ALA A 624 1.04 6.02 17.20
C ALA A 624 -0.08 6.17 18.25
N PHE A 625 -0.24 5.19 19.14
CA PHE A 625 -1.22 5.25 20.24
C PHE A 625 -0.97 6.42 21.21
N GLN A 626 0.25 6.98 21.23
CA GLN A 626 0.62 8.12 22.08
C GLN A 626 0.16 9.47 21.48
N ILE A 627 -0.27 9.49 20.22
CA ILE A 627 -0.75 10.71 19.56
C ILE A 627 -2.16 11.00 20.04
N ASP A 628 -2.33 12.11 20.74
CA ASP A 628 -3.66 12.57 21.13
C ASP A 628 -4.37 13.24 19.94
N ILE A 629 -5.58 12.76 19.65
CA ILE A 629 -6.48 13.33 18.65
C ILE A 629 -7.81 13.60 19.38
N PRO A 630 -7.97 14.80 19.97
CA PRO A 630 -9.17 15.13 20.73
C PRO A 630 -10.41 15.26 19.83
N PHE A 631 -11.60 15.11 20.44
CA PHE A 631 -12.87 15.43 19.79
C PHE A 631 -12.99 16.93 19.52
N GLU A 632 -13.75 17.34 18.51
CA GLU A 632 -13.95 18.75 18.12
C GLU A 632 -12.72 19.46 17.55
N HIS A 633 -11.79 18.70 16.97
CA HIS A 633 -10.58 19.22 16.37
C HIS A 633 -10.38 18.74 14.95
N VAL A 634 -9.75 19.59 14.15
CA VAL A 634 -9.25 19.26 12.82
C VAL A 634 -7.73 19.34 12.84
N ILE A 635 -7.05 18.27 12.45
CA ILE A 635 -5.60 18.27 12.26
C ILE A 635 -5.33 18.56 10.78
N LYS A 636 -4.72 19.70 10.48
CA LYS A 636 -4.30 20.11 9.14
C LYS A 636 -2.83 19.74 8.92
N ILE A 637 -2.58 18.80 8.02
CA ILE A 637 -1.24 18.36 7.62
C ILE A 637 -0.88 19.00 6.28
N ARG A 638 0.21 19.77 6.25
CA ARG A 638 0.74 20.45 5.06
C ARG A 638 2.23 20.17 4.87
N MET A 639 2.71 20.31 3.64
CA MET A 639 4.15 20.28 3.37
C MET A 639 4.82 21.61 3.71
N VAL A 640 5.94 21.54 4.42
CA VAL A 640 6.89 22.65 4.66
C VAL A 640 8.29 22.11 4.37
N GLY A 641 8.94 22.59 3.30
CA GLY A 641 10.18 21.98 2.78
C GLY A 641 9.96 20.52 2.34
N LEU A 642 10.66 19.58 2.98
CA LEU A 642 10.45 18.13 2.81
C LEU A 642 9.56 17.51 3.90
N ASN A 643 9.23 18.28 4.93
CA ASN A 643 8.54 17.81 6.13
C ASN A 643 7.04 18.02 6.01
N ARG A 644 6.27 17.17 6.70
CA ARG A 644 4.81 17.26 6.78
C ARG A 644 4.47 17.70 8.20
N VAL A 645 4.00 18.93 8.30
CA VAL A 645 3.73 19.60 9.58
C VAL A 645 2.24 19.56 9.85
N ALA A 646 1.88 19.14 11.06
CA ALA A 646 0.52 19.14 11.56
C ALA A 646 0.22 20.45 12.32
N GLU A 647 -0.96 21.01 12.08
CA GLU A 647 -1.53 22.12 12.84
C GLU A 647 -2.87 21.65 13.42
N LEU A 648 -3.07 21.85 14.71
CA LEU A 648 -4.30 21.48 15.41
C LEU A 648 -5.25 22.68 15.45
N ILE A 649 -6.45 22.52 14.90
CA ILE A 649 -7.49 23.55 14.85
C ILE A 649 -8.61 23.14 15.81
N HIS A 650 -8.86 23.99 16.80
CA HIS A 650 -9.90 23.79 17.80
C HIS A 650 -11.24 24.36 17.30
N LEU A 651 -12.31 23.56 17.28
CA LEU A 651 -13.64 24.01 16.84
C LEU A 651 -14.66 24.12 17.98
N SER A 652 -14.28 23.83 19.23
CA SER A 652 -15.20 23.85 20.39
C SER A 652 -15.95 25.17 20.58
N ASP A 653 -15.30 26.32 20.35
CA ASP A 653 -15.96 27.63 20.45
C ASP A 653 -17.07 27.80 19.41
N ALA A 654 -16.87 27.27 18.19
CA ALA A 654 -17.87 27.29 17.14
C ALA A 654 -19.02 26.30 17.44
N VAL A 655 -18.71 25.14 18.02
CA VAL A 655 -19.72 24.19 18.51
C VAL A 655 -20.60 24.83 19.58
N ASP A 656 -19.99 25.48 20.57
CA ASP A 656 -20.71 26.16 21.65
C ASP A 656 -21.57 27.31 21.12
N ALA A 657 -21.10 28.07 20.13
CA ALA A 657 -21.88 29.12 19.49
C ALA A 657 -23.13 28.56 18.78
N ILE A 658 -22.99 27.43 18.07
CA ILE A 658 -24.11 26.77 17.38
C ILE A 658 -25.14 26.20 18.37
N LEU A 659 -24.68 25.62 19.48
CA LEU A 659 -25.58 25.14 20.53
C LEU A 659 -26.37 26.27 21.19
N ARG A 660 -25.73 27.43 21.43
CA ARG A 660 -26.41 28.63 21.93
C ARG A 660 -27.44 29.16 20.94
N SER A 661 -27.12 29.20 19.65
CA SER A 661 -28.10 29.66 18.64
C SER A 661 -29.27 28.70 18.48
N ASP A 662 -29.03 27.38 18.54
CA ASP A 662 -30.11 26.39 18.43
C ASP A 662 -31.02 26.48 19.67
N THR A 663 -30.47 26.66 20.88
CA THR A 663 -31.28 26.86 22.10
C THR A 663 -32.09 28.15 22.08
N GLU A 664 -31.53 29.26 21.60
CA GLU A 664 -32.25 30.54 21.41
C GLU A 664 -33.39 30.44 20.39
N LEU A 665 -33.30 29.55 19.39
CA LEU A 665 -34.38 29.30 18.42
C LEU A 665 -35.53 28.47 18.99
N TYR A 666 -35.28 27.70 20.06
CA TYR A 666 -36.31 26.89 20.74
C TYR A 666 -37.01 27.62 21.88
N THR A 667 -36.39 28.66 22.45
CA THR A 667 -36.99 29.58 23.43
C THR A 667 -37.80 30.67 22.75
#